data_AF-A0A0E0KRZ8-F1
#
_entry.id   AF-A0A0E0KRZ8-F1
#
_cell.length_a   1.000
_cell.length_b   1.000
_cell.length_c   1.000
_cell.angle_alpha   90.00
_cell.angle_beta   90.00
_cell.angle_gamma   90.00
#
_symmetry.space_group_name_H-M   'P 1'
#
loop_
_entity.id
_entity.type
_entity.pdbx_description
1 polymer ?
#
loop_
_entity_poly.entity_id
_entity_poly.type
_entity_poly.pdbx_seq_one_letter_code
_entity_poly.pdbx_strand_id
1 'polypeptide(L)'
;MAGGDLRSLVAVCAAVTAAMWYVRFAARRLRPGLPRLAAFVPVLAVLPFLPLAFSALHPRSISGFFLAWLAEFKLLLLASGQGPLDPSLPLPAFLAIATFPVRQGDPTKKTTGTGLGPVTSAVMAALLAAIVSLYRYRERMNPYALLVLYSLHVYLALELVLACAAAAVRAVMGMDLEPQFDQPYLSAHLRDFWGRRWNLSVPAVLRPCVSRPVRELIGGGGAAAVAAGVLAAFFVSGVMHELMFYYITLRPPTGEAAAFFTLHGVLAVAEGWWAARKGWPRPPRPVATALTLALVMSTGFWLFFPPITRPGADKVAIAESEAVVAFVRDAGSWAAASVRNSPSRANILLSARAIDRSPGMAGGDLRSLVAVAATVAASMSYVRFAARRLRPGLHRLVTFVPVLAILPVLPLAFRALHLRATSGFFLGWLAEFKLLLLASGHGPLDPSLPLPAFVAIASLPVRRRQLDSKNAPRSGLGLVTSAVMAALLAAIVSLYRHKERMNKYVLLMLYSLHVYLALELVLAFTAAAARAVMRMDLEPQFDRPYLSASLREFWGRRWNLSVPALLRQCVSRPVRARVGGGVGGVLAGVLAAFFVSGIMHEAMIYYATLRPPTGEATAFFALHGACAVAEGWCAAHKGWPRPPRAVATTLTLAFILATGFWLIVPPITRTGSDMVVIAESEAIVAFVRDAGSWAAATVRSALTGRS
;
A
#
# COMPACT_ATOMS: atom_id res chain seq x y z
N MET A 1 20.70 -18.55 -8.51
CA MET A 1 21.26 -17.38 -7.79
C MET A 1 21.12 -17.44 -6.26
N ALA A 2 20.10 -18.09 -5.67
CA ALA A 2 19.81 -17.97 -4.23
C ALA A 2 20.75 -18.72 -3.23
N GLY A 3 21.53 -19.73 -3.66
CA GLY A 3 22.29 -20.58 -2.72
C GLY A 3 23.66 -20.05 -2.25
N GLY A 4 24.25 -19.08 -2.97
CA GLY A 4 25.54 -18.46 -2.60
C GLY A 4 25.36 -17.42 -1.50
N ASP A 5 24.55 -16.41 -1.77
CA ASP A 5 24.34 -15.29 -0.84
C ASP A 5 23.66 -15.69 0.47
N LEU A 6 22.86 -16.77 0.50
CA LEU A 6 22.31 -17.29 1.75
C LEU A 6 23.40 -17.85 2.67
N ARG A 7 24.41 -18.54 2.10
CA ARG A 7 25.58 -19.00 2.86
C ARG A 7 26.42 -17.81 3.33
N SER A 8 26.63 -16.82 2.46
CA SER A 8 27.29 -15.57 2.82
C SER A 8 26.56 -14.84 3.95
N LEU A 9 25.22 -14.80 3.93
CA LEU A 9 24.42 -14.20 4.99
C LEU A 9 24.66 -14.87 6.35
N VAL A 10 24.61 -16.21 6.39
CA VAL A 10 24.87 -16.96 7.63
C VAL A 10 26.30 -16.71 8.12
N ALA A 11 27.29 -16.76 7.23
CA ALA A 11 28.68 -16.52 7.57
C ALA A 11 28.93 -15.10 8.10
N VAL A 12 28.36 -14.08 7.43
CA VAL A 12 28.45 -12.68 7.86
C VAL A 12 27.75 -12.49 9.21
N CYS A 13 26.55 -13.04 9.41
CA CYS A 13 25.86 -12.98 10.70
C CYS A 13 26.68 -13.63 11.83
N ALA A 14 27.30 -14.78 11.59
CA ALA A 14 28.17 -15.45 12.56
C ALA A 14 29.42 -14.61 12.88
N ALA A 15 30.10 -14.09 11.86
CA ALA A 15 31.28 -13.24 12.01
C ALA A 15 30.96 -11.95 12.77
N VAL A 16 29.86 -11.27 12.43
CA VAL A 16 29.39 -10.08 13.13
C VAL A 16 29.04 -10.42 14.59
N THR A 17 28.38 -11.54 14.85
CA THR A 17 28.05 -11.96 16.22
C THR A 17 29.30 -12.18 17.07
N ALA A 18 30.30 -12.90 16.52
CA ALA A 18 31.58 -13.12 17.18
C ALA A 18 32.33 -11.81 17.43
N ALA A 19 32.37 -10.92 16.43
CA ALA A 19 33.00 -9.61 16.54
C ALA A 19 32.34 -8.74 17.62
N MET A 20 31.00 -8.64 17.64
CA MET A 20 30.27 -7.85 18.64
C MET A 20 30.41 -8.45 20.05
N TRP A 21 30.46 -9.78 20.16
CA TRP A 21 30.73 -10.45 21.43
C TRP A 21 32.13 -10.12 21.96
N TYR A 22 33.16 -10.20 21.10
CA TYR A 22 34.54 -9.83 21.44
C TYR A 22 34.66 -8.36 21.86
N VAL A 23 34.09 -7.45 21.07
CA VAL A 23 34.11 -6.01 21.37
C VAL A 23 33.43 -5.72 22.70
N ARG A 24 32.27 -6.31 22.97
CA ARG A 24 31.58 -6.18 24.26
C ARG A 24 32.43 -6.70 25.41
N PHE A 25 33.10 -7.84 25.23
CA PHE A 25 34.00 -8.42 26.24
C PHE A 25 35.19 -7.50 26.53
N ALA A 26 35.87 -7.01 25.48
CA ALA A 26 36.99 -6.06 25.61
C ALA A 26 36.55 -4.75 26.28
N ALA A 27 35.40 -4.20 25.89
CA ALA A 27 34.83 -2.98 26.46
C ALA A 27 34.53 -3.10 27.97
N ARG A 28 34.16 -4.28 28.47
CA ARG A 28 33.95 -4.53 29.92
C ARG A 28 35.24 -4.50 30.72
N ARG A 29 36.38 -4.83 30.12
CA ARG A 29 37.67 -5.00 30.81
C ARG A 29 38.60 -3.81 30.66
N LEU A 30 38.44 -3.05 29.59
CA LEU A 30 39.33 -1.94 29.25
C LEU A 30 38.65 -0.59 29.53
N ARG A 31 39.44 0.41 29.92
CA ARG A 31 38.97 1.78 30.11
C ARG A 31 38.74 2.48 28.76
N PRO A 32 37.75 3.40 28.65
CA PRO A 32 37.58 4.23 27.46
C PRO A 32 38.87 4.95 27.03
N GLY A 33 39.01 5.19 25.73
CA GLY A 33 40.16 5.83 25.10
C GLY A 33 41.03 4.84 24.30
N LEU A 34 42.34 5.08 24.30
CA LEU A 34 43.31 4.31 23.51
C LEU A 34 43.28 2.78 23.78
N PRO A 35 43.15 2.28 25.04
CA PRO A 35 43.16 0.84 25.28
C PRO A 35 41.99 0.11 24.59
N ARG A 36 40.78 0.67 24.65
CA ARG A 36 39.62 0.11 23.94
C ARG A 36 39.78 0.22 22.43
N LEU A 37 40.26 1.37 21.93
CA LEU A 37 40.46 1.56 20.50
C LEU A 37 41.44 0.51 19.94
N ALA A 38 42.59 0.32 20.59
CA ALA A 38 43.58 -0.68 20.21
C ALA A 38 42.99 -2.09 20.19
N ALA A 39 42.18 -2.45 21.20
CA ALA A 39 41.49 -3.73 21.24
C ALA A 39 40.43 -3.88 20.13
N PHE A 40 39.81 -2.80 19.66
CA PHE A 40 38.79 -2.87 18.62
C PHE A 40 39.37 -2.93 17.21
N VAL A 41 40.64 -2.53 17.00
CA VAL A 41 41.30 -2.49 15.68
C VAL A 41 41.06 -3.75 14.83
N PRO A 42 41.21 -5.00 15.35
CA PRO A 42 40.97 -6.19 14.54
C PRO A 42 39.53 -6.28 14.01
N VAL A 43 38.55 -5.83 14.81
CA VAL A 43 37.14 -5.83 14.38
C VAL A 43 36.87 -4.70 13.40
N LEU A 44 37.38 -3.49 13.65
CA LEU A 44 37.26 -2.34 12.74
C LEU A 44 37.93 -2.61 11.38
N ALA A 45 38.98 -3.44 11.37
CA ALA A 45 39.63 -3.88 10.14
C ALA A 45 38.77 -4.88 9.36
N VAL A 46 38.02 -5.77 10.03
CA VAL A 46 37.27 -6.86 9.38
C VAL A 46 35.90 -6.43 8.87
N LEU A 47 35.16 -5.61 9.61
CA LEU A 47 33.77 -5.24 9.27
C LEU A 47 33.61 -4.65 7.86
N PRO A 48 34.53 -3.82 7.32
CA PRO A 48 34.42 -3.29 5.96
C PRO A 48 34.57 -4.36 4.85
N PHE A 49 35.14 -5.53 5.13
CA PHE A 49 35.30 -6.59 4.12
C PHE A 49 34.12 -7.55 4.09
N LEU A 50 33.35 -7.68 5.18
CA LEU A 50 32.20 -8.58 5.25
C LEU A 50 31.12 -8.34 4.18
N PRO A 51 30.79 -7.09 3.77
CA PRO A 51 29.85 -6.85 2.69
C PRO A 51 30.26 -7.50 1.35
N LEU A 52 31.57 -7.65 1.09
CA LEU A 52 32.08 -8.23 -0.15
C LEU A 52 31.82 -9.73 -0.27
N ALA A 53 31.37 -10.39 0.80
CA ALA A 53 30.92 -11.78 0.74
C ALA A 53 29.64 -11.97 -0.09
N PHE A 54 28.89 -10.88 -0.34
CA PHE A 54 27.66 -10.92 -1.13
C PHE A 54 27.92 -10.66 -2.61
N SER A 55 27.39 -11.56 -3.45
CA SER A 55 27.42 -11.41 -4.91
C SER A 55 26.37 -10.42 -5.40
N ALA A 56 25.14 -10.49 -4.84
CA ALA A 56 24.07 -9.54 -5.16
C ALA A 56 24.32 -8.13 -4.60
N LEU A 57 23.90 -7.14 -5.37
CA LEU A 57 24.12 -5.72 -5.12
C LEU A 57 23.37 -5.23 -3.87
N HIS A 58 22.09 -5.56 -3.71
CA HIS A 58 21.31 -5.09 -2.56
C HIS A 58 21.85 -5.58 -1.21
N PRO A 59 22.04 -6.90 -0.96
CA PRO A 59 22.56 -7.36 0.32
C PRO A 59 23.98 -6.84 0.60
N ARG A 60 24.82 -6.73 -0.44
CA ARG A 60 26.14 -6.09 -0.32
C ARG A 60 26.04 -4.63 0.12
N SER A 61 25.18 -3.84 -0.52
CA SER A 61 25.03 -2.42 -0.23
C SER A 61 24.41 -2.17 1.16
N ILE A 62 23.40 -2.95 1.53
CA ILE A 62 22.75 -2.87 2.85
C ILE A 62 23.74 -3.29 3.95
N SER A 63 24.48 -4.37 3.73
CA SER A 63 25.53 -4.82 4.64
C SER A 63 26.64 -3.79 4.79
N GLY A 64 27.06 -3.15 3.69
CA GLY A 64 28.02 -2.05 3.70
C GLY A 64 27.55 -0.88 4.56
N PHE A 65 26.31 -0.44 4.40
CA PHE A 65 25.74 0.63 5.20
C PHE A 65 25.68 0.28 6.70
N PHE A 66 25.27 -0.94 7.06
CA PHE A 66 25.17 -1.35 8.46
C PHE A 66 26.51 -1.62 9.12
N LEU A 67 27.41 -2.33 8.45
CA LEU A 67 28.66 -2.81 9.05
C LEU A 67 29.79 -1.81 8.88
N ALA A 68 30.10 -1.41 7.64
CA ALA A 68 31.23 -0.54 7.34
C ALA A 68 30.97 0.92 7.73
N TRP A 69 29.71 1.32 7.90
CA TRP A 69 29.38 2.68 8.31
C TRP A 69 28.78 2.75 9.71
N LEU A 70 27.57 2.23 9.94
CA LEU A 70 26.91 2.44 11.24
C LEU A 70 27.64 1.74 12.39
N ALA A 71 28.01 0.47 12.23
CA ALA A 71 28.68 -0.29 13.27
C ALA A 71 30.07 0.29 13.60
N GLU A 72 30.91 0.53 12.59
CA GLU A 72 32.22 1.20 12.73
C GLU A 72 32.13 2.45 13.61
N PHE A 73 31.27 3.40 13.24
CA PHE A 73 31.17 4.66 13.96
C PHE A 73 30.64 4.48 15.39
N LYS A 74 29.73 3.53 15.62
CA LYS A 74 29.25 3.21 16.97
C LYS A 74 30.33 2.53 17.82
N LEU A 75 31.16 1.68 17.23
CA LEU A 75 32.29 1.06 17.92
C LEU A 75 33.37 2.08 18.26
N LEU A 76 33.65 3.05 17.38
CA LEU A 76 34.54 4.17 17.66
C LEU A 76 34.03 5.04 18.82
N LEU A 77 32.72 5.28 18.88
CA LEU A 77 32.11 5.97 20.03
C LEU A 77 32.24 5.14 21.32
N LEU A 78 31.95 3.84 21.26
CA LEU A 78 32.11 2.95 22.42
C LEU A 78 33.57 2.93 22.93
N ALA A 79 34.53 2.96 22.01
CA ALA A 79 35.95 3.03 22.33
C ALA A 79 36.28 4.33 23.09
N SER A 80 35.72 5.46 22.67
CA SER A 80 35.87 6.75 23.37
C SER A 80 34.98 6.91 24.61
N GLY A 81 34.17 5.90 24.94
CA GLY A 81 33.26 5.94 26.10
C GLY A 81 32.00 6.78 25.87
N GLN A 82 31.64 7.01 24.61
CA GLN A 82 30.48 7.78 24.18
C GLN A 82 29.51 6.91 23.37
N GLY A 83 28.38 7.50 22.98
CA GLY A 83 27.45 6.88 22.03
C GLY A 83 26.41 5.96 22.68
N PRO A 84 25.63 5.25 21.85
CA PRO A 84 24.47 4.49 22.31
C PRO A 84 24.81 3.07 22.80
N LEU A 85 26.07 2.64 22.70
CA LEU A 85 26.49 1.29 23.10
C LEU A 85 27.02 1.30 24.52
N ASP A 86 26.53 0.37 25.33
CA ASP A 86 27.02 0.13 26.69
C ASP A 86 27.41 -1.35 26.86
N PRO A 87 28.62 -1.66 27.36
CA PRO A 87 29.07 -3.03 27.55
C PRO A 87 28.23 -3.83 28.56
N SER A 88 27.49 -3.18 29.46
CA SER A 88 26.58 -3.80 30.43
C SER A 88 25.36 -4.45 29.76
N LEU A 89 24.99 -4.02 28.55
CA LEU A 89 23.81 -4.50 27.85
C LEU A 89 23.82 -6.03 27.64
N PRO A 90 22.64 -6.70 27.62
CA PRO A 90 22.53 -8.08 27.16
C PRO A 90 23.10 -8.23 25.76
N LEU A 91 23.76 -9.36 25.47
CA LEU A 91 24.44 -9.58 24.20
C LEU A 91 23.53 -9.35 22.97
N PRO A 92 22.26 -9.82 22.95
CA PRO A 92 21.36 -9.56 21.82
C PRO A 92 21.08 -8.06 21.62
N ALA A 93 20.86 -7.32 22.71
CA ALA A 93 20.60 -5.88 22.65
C ALA A 93 21.84 -5.11 22.19
N PHE A 94 23.02 -5.46 22.71
CA PHE A 94 24.30 -4.90 22.27
C PHE A 94 24.51 -5.14 20.77
N LEU A 95 24.28 -6.38 20.31
CA LEU A 95 24.43 -6.75 18.91
C LEU A 95 23.51 -5.92 18.01
N ALA A 96 22.22 -5.80 18.32
CA ALA A 96 21.34 -5.04 17.45
C ALA A 96 21.57 -3.54 17.48
N ILE A 97 21.93 -2.97 18.62
CA ILE A 97 22.28 -1.54 18.69
C ILE A 97 23.56 -1.28 17.92
N ALA A 98 24.52 -2.22 17.92
CA ALA A 98 25.77 -2.07 17.20
C ALA A 98 25.55 -2.15 15.68
N THR A 99 24.75 -3.11 15.20
CA THR A 99 24.62 -3.42 13.77
C THR A 99 23.50 -2.65 13.07
N PHE A 100 22.35 -2.47 13.74
CA PHE A 100 21.19 -1.83 13.14
C PHE A 100 21.10 -0.36 13.55
N PRO A 101 20.34 0.49 12.83
CA PRO A 101 20.08 1.89 13.16
C PRO A 101 19.21 2.12 14.43
N VAL A 102 19.43 1.32 15.48
CA VAL A 102 18.66 1.32 16.73
C VAL A 102 19.32 2.23 17.77
N ARG A 103 18.50 2.92 18.56
CA ARG A 103 18.89 3.58 19.81
C ARG A 103 18.00 3.06 20.94
N GLN A 104 18.55 2.94 22.14
CA GLN A 104 17.70 2.79 23.32
C GLN A 104 16.93 4.09 23.54
N GLY A 105 15.60 4.00 23.55
CA GLY A 105 14.75 5.10 23.96
C GLY A 105 14.95 5.42 25.44
N ASP A 106 14.96 6.70 25.77
CA ASP A 106 14.87 7.16 27.16
C ASP A 106 13.43 6.90 27.66
N PRO A 107 13.23 6.06 28.70
CA PRO A 107 11.89 5.70 29.18
C PRO A 107 11.08 6.92 29.66
N THR A 108 11.73 8.05 29.91
CA THR A 108 11.10 9.29 30.37
C THR A 108 10.63 10.20 29.23
N LYS A 109 11.11 9.99 28.00
CA LYS A 109 10.67 10.74 26.82
C LYS A 109 9.71 9.88 26.01
N LYS A 110 8.43 10.25 26.03
CA LYS A 110 7.48 9.84 24.97
C LYS A 110 8.04 10.33 23.64
N THR A 111 8.78 9.49 22.94
CA THR A 111 9.21 9.73 21.57
C THR A 111 7.95 9.82 20.71
N THR A 112 7.61 11.04 20.32
CA THR A 112 6.52 11.36 19.38
C THR A 112 6.87 10.99 17.93
N GLY A 113 8.02 10.34 17.71
CA GLY A 113 8.44 9.83 16.42
C GLY A 113 7.56 8.68 16.00
N THR A 114 6.58 8.97 15.15
CA THR A 114 5.76 7.95 14.49
C THR A 114 6.65 7.11 13.58
N GLY A 115 7.15 5.98 14.08
CA GLY A 115 7.62 4.91 13.20
C GLY A 115 6.54 4.62 12.16
N LEU A 116 6.93 4.33 10.92
CA LEU A 116 5.99 4.07 9.84
C LEU A 116 4.98 3.01 10.27
N GLY A 117 3.71 3.40 10.30
CA GLY A 117 2.64 2.44 10.54
C GLY A 117 2.65 1.37 9.44
N PRO A 118 2.18 0.15 9.73
CA PRO A 118 2.19 -0.95 8.75
C PRO A 118 1.47 -0.58 7.44
N VAL A 119 0.46 0.29 7.52
CA VAL A 119 -0.25 0.85 6.36
C VAL A 119 0.65 1.74 5.52
N THR A 120 1.44 2.64 6.13
CA THR A 120 2.34 3.54 5.41
C THR A 120 3.46 2.74 4.74
N SER A 121 4.03 1.74 5.42
CA SER A 121 5.02 0.84 4.83
C SER A 121 4.43 0.04 3.67
N ALA A 122 3.18 -0.44 3.77
CA ALA A 122 2.51 -1.13 2.66
C ALA A 122 2.26 -0.21 1.45
N VAL A 123 1.88 1.06 1.68
CA VAL A 123 1.74 2.07 0.61
C VAL A 123 3.09 2.35 -0.04
N MET A 124 4.15 2.54 0.75
CA MET A 124 5.50 2.75 0.22
C MET A 124 6.00 1.53 -0.57
N ALA A 125 5.72 0.31 -0.11
CA ALA A 125 6.04 -0.92 -0.83
C ALA A 125 5.29 -1.00 -2.17
N ALA A 126 4.00 -0.64 -2.19
CA ALA A 126 3.22 -0.58 -3.42
C ALA A 126 3.74 0.49 -4.40
N LEU A 127 4.12 1.67 -3.90
CA LEU A 127 4.74 2.73 -4.70
C LEU A 127 6.09 2.27 -5.27
N LEU A 128 6.93 1.61 -4.47
CA LEU A 128 8.20 1.05 -4.95
C LEU A 128 7.96 -0.02 -6.03
N ALA A 129 7.02 -0.93 -5.83
CA ALA A 129 6.65 -1.93 -6.83
C ALA A 129 6.11 -1.31 -8.13
N ALA A 130 5.38 -0.20 -8.04
CA ALA A 130 4.93 0.57 -9.19
C ALA A 130 6.10 1.20 -9.94
N ILE A 131 7.07 1.81 -9.24
CA ILE A 131 8.30 2.37 -9.85
C ILE A 131 9.11 1.27 -10.52
N VAL A 132 9.29 0.11 -9.86
CA VAL A 132 9.97 -1.05 -10.45
C VAL A 132 9.28 -1.49 -11.74
N SER A 133 7.95 -1.53 -11.74
CA SER A 133 7.16 -1.86 -12.93
C SER A 133 7.26 -0.81 -14.05
N LEU A 134 7.55 0.46 -13.72
CA LEU A 134 7.75 1.52 -14.70
C LEU A 134 9.08 1.40 -15.45
N TYR A 135 10.09 0.77 -14.86
CA TYR A 135 11.40 0.60 -15.52
C TYR A 135 11.36 -0.26 -16.79
N ARG A 136 10.29 -1.03 -17.02
CA ARG A 136 10.05 -1.70 -18.31
C ARG A 136 9.98 -0.73 -19.50
N TYR A 137 9.71 0.55 -19.24
CA TYR A 137 9.66 1.61 -20.25
C TYR A 137 10.87 2.54 -20.22
N ARG A 138 11.94 2.22 -19.47
CA ARG A 138 13.09 3.12 -19.27
C ARG A 138 13.73 3.62 -20.57
N GLU A 139 13.78 2.77 -21.60
CA GLU A 139 14.36 3.11 -22.91
C GLU A 139 13.54 4.18 -23.65
N ARG A 140 12.28 4.41 -23.26
CA ARG A 140 11.37 5.42 -23.84
C ARG A 140 11.25 6.67 -22.96
N MET A 141 11.85 6.68 -21.78
CA MET A 141 11.74 7.78 -20.82
C MET A 141 12.76 8.87 -21.12
N ASN A 142 12.37 10.12 -20.86
CA ASN A 142 13.33 11.22 -20.82
C ASN A 142 14.41 10.91 -19.73
N PRO A 143 15.71 11.12 -20.00
CA PRO A 143 16.78 10.83 -19.05
C PRO A 143 16.61 11.50 -17.68
N TYR A 144 16.12 12.74 -17.64
CA TYR A 144 15.86 13.42 -16.37
C TYR A 144 14.67 12.82 -15.62
N ALA A 145 13.63 12.38 -16.33
CA ALA A 145 12.51 11.67 -15.71
C ALA A 145 12.97 10.34 -15.11
N LEU A 146 13.90 9.64 -15.76
CA LEU A 146 14.52 8.42 -15.23
C LEU A 146 15.31 8.70 -13.94
N LEU A 147 16.09 9.78 -13.88
CA LEU A 147 16.81 10.19 -12.66
C LEU A 147 15.88 10.62 -11.52
N VAL A 148 14.72 11.23 -11.83
CA VAL A 148 13.67 11.47 -10.83
C VAL A 148 13.14 10.15 -10.27
N LEU A 149 12.86 9.17 -11.13
CA LEU A 149 12.42 7.84 -10.68
C LEU A 149 13.49 7.15 -9.84
N TYR A 150 14.77 7.26 -10.20
CA TYR A 150 15.88 6.73 -9.40
C TYR A 150 15.93 7.37 -8.01
N SER A 151 15.69 8.68 -7.92
CA SER A 151 15.65 9.41 -6.64
C SER A 151 14.50 8.92 -5.75
N LEU A 152 13.31 8.74 -6.32
CA LEU A 152 12.15 8.19 -5.60
C LEU A 152 12.37 6.74 -5.19
N HIS A 153 12.97 5.93 -6.06
CA HIS A 153 13.33 4.55 -5.77
C HIS A 153 14.28 4.47 -4.57
N VAL A 154 15.39 5.22 -4.59
CA VAL A 154 16.38 5.22 -3.50
C VAL A 154 15.73 5.62 -2.18
N TYR A 155 14.90 6.67 -2.18
CA TYR A 155 14.18 7.10 -0.98
C TYR A 155 13.27 5.98 -0.44
N LEU A 156 12.40 5.41 -1.28
CA LEU A 156 11.43 4.39 -0.86
C LEU A 156 12.13 3.08 -0.44
N ALA A 157 13.14 2.64 -1.18
CA ALA A 157 13.89 1.43 -0.88
C ALA A 157 14.62 1.55 0.45
N LEU A 158 15.30 2.68 0.70
CA LEU A 158 16.01 2.90 1.95
C LEU A 158 15.05 2.96 3.14
N GLU A 159 13.93 3.68 3.00
CA GLU A 159 12.88 3.72 4.02
C GLU A 159 12.31 2.32 4.34
N LEU A 160 12.01 1.50 3.33
CA LEU A 160 11.49 0.14 3.50
C LEU A 160 12.50 -0.80 4.15
N VAL A 161 13.76 -0.78 3.71
CA VAL A 161 14.83 -1.61 4.30
C VAL A 161 14.99 -1.28 5.78
N LEU A 162 15.02 0.00 6.13
CA LEU A 162 15.17 0.44 7.52
C LEU A 162 13.92 0.14 8.36
N ALA A 163 12.72 0.26 7.78
CA ALA A 163 11.48 -0.14 8.44
C ALA A 163 11.39 -1.66 8.68
N CYS A 164 11.89 -2.48 7.75
CA CYS A 164 11.99 -3.93 7.93
C CYS A 164 12.99 -4.28 9.04
N ALA A 165 14.16 -3.64 9.08
CA ALA A 165 15.13 -3.80 10.16
C ALA A 165 14.52 -3.38 11.51
N ALA A 166 13.79 -2.27 11.56
CA ALA A 166 13.06 -1.81 12.75
C ALA A 166 12.05 -2.85 13.24
N ALA A 167 11.22 -3.37 12.32
CA ALA A 167 10.19 -4.35 12.64
C ALA A 167 10.81 -5.65 13.17
N ALA A 168 11.91 -6.10 12.58
CA ALA A 168 12.64 -7.29 13.02
C ALA A 168 13.20 -7.11 14.45
N VAL A 169 13.89 -6.00 14.72
CA VAL A 169 14.45 -5.71 16.06
C VAL A 169 13.33 -5.57 17.10
N ARG A 170 12.23 -4.91 16.76
CA ARG A 170 11.06 -4.77 17.65
C ARG A 170 10.41 -6.11 17.94
N ALA A 171 10.26 -6.98 16.94
CA ALA A 171 9.65 -8.30 17.12
C ALA A 171 10.49 -9.22 18.01
N VAL A 172 11.82 -9.16 17.89
CA VAL A 172 12.73 -10.04 18.64
C VAL A 172 13.05 -9.51 20.03
N MET A 173 13.13 -8.19 20.20
CA MET A 173 13.69 -7.59 21.43
C MET A 173 12.83 -6.49 22.06
N GLY A 174 11.68 -6.15 21.49
CA GLY A 174 10.80 -5.10 22.03
C GLY A 174 11.41 -3.69 22.02
N MET A 175 12.53 -3.48 21.31
CA MET A 175 13.15 -2.17 21.16
C MET A 175 12.55 -1.42 19.96
N ASP A 176 12.20 -0.15 20.17
CA ASP A 176 11.71 0.72 19.11
C ASP A 176 12.88 1.39 18.36
N LEU A 177 12.75 1.50 17.04
CA LEU A 177 13.70 2.23 16.19
C LEU A 177 13.32 3.72 16.12
N GLU A 178 14.29 4.62 16.14
CA GLU A 178 14.04 6.01 15.74
C GLU A 178 13.61 6.06 14.27
N PRO A 179 12.62 6.90 13.90
CA PRO A 179 12.32 7.19 12.50
C PRO A 179 13.58 7.64 11.77
N GLN A 180 13.82 7.08 10.59
CA GLN A 180 15.03 7.35 9.81
C GLN A 180 14.85 8.52 8.86
N PHE A 181 13.62 8.83 8.50
CA PHE A 181 13.26 9.99 7.71
C PHE A 181 12.12 10.75 8.38
N ASP A 182 12.12 12.08 8.21
CA ASP A 182 11.04 12.96 8.64
C ASP A 182 10.63 13.88 7.49
N GLN A 183 9.81 13.34 6.57
CA GLN A 183 9.21 14.09 5.45
C GLN A 183 10.22 15.00 4.73
N PRO A 184 11.32 14.44 4.17
CA PRO A 184 12.42 15.23 3.60
C PRO A 184 11.99 16.15 2.46
N TYR A 185 10.89 15.83 1.77
CA TYR A 185 10.28 16.67 0.74
C TYR A 185 9.62 17.96 1.26
N LEU A 186 9.52 18.17 2.57
CA LEU A 186 9.04 19.43 3.18
C LEU A 186 10.17 20.35 3.67
N SER A 187 11.43 19.99 3.38
CA SER A 187 12.60 20.77 3.80
C SER A 187 12.64 22.10 3.08
N ALA A 188 12.66 23.20 3.83
CA ALA A 188 12.84 24.56 3.27
C ALA A 188 14.30 25.01 3.23
N HIS A 189 15.21 24.21 3.81
CA HIS A 189 16.61 24.52 4.03
C HIS A 189 17.46 23.26 3.90
N LEU A 190 18.71 23.38 3.42
CA LEU A 190 19.65 22.26 3.32
C LEU A 190 20.00 21.69 4.70
N ARG A 191 20.16 22.55 5.71
CA ARG A 191 20.46 22.11 7.08
C ARG A 191 19.32 21.29 7.70
N ASP A 192 18.08 21.62 7.34
CA ASP A 192 16.90 20.88 7.78
C ASP A 192 16.81 19.53 7.05
N PHE A 193 17.02 19.53 5.73
CA PHE A 193 17.06 18.32 4.90
C PHE A 193 18.06 17.29 5.45
N TRP A 194 19.36 17.64 5.48
CA TRP A 194 20.42 16.70 5.88
C TRP A 194 20.49 16.44 7.38
N GLY A 195 20.08 17.40 8.21
CA GLY A 195 20.26 17.33 9.66
C GLY A 195 19.08 16.75 10.41
N ARG A 196 17.85 16.88 9.88
CA ARG A 196 16.62 16.59 10.64
C ARG A 196 15.63 15.73 9.89
N ARG A 197 15.81 15.51 8.58
CA ARG A 197 14.77 14.85 7.76
C ARG A 197 15.26 13.71 6.90
N TRP A 198 16.53 13.70 6.50
CA TRP A 198 17.13 12.67 5.65
C TRP A 198 18.07 11.76 6.44
N ASN A 199 17.82 10.45 6.41
CA ASN A 199 18.66 9.39 6.97
C ASN A 199 19.27 9.73 8.35
N LEU A 200 18.41 9.88 9.36
CA LEU A 200 18.75 10.41 10.69
C LEU A 200 19.81 9.60 11.46
N SER A 201 20.03 8.33 11.11
CA SER A 201 21.14 7.54 11.66
C SER A 201 22.51 8.08 11.32
N VAL A 202 22.69 8.67 10.14
CA VAL A 202 23.98 9.21 9.69
C VAL A 202 24.39 10.44 10.50
N PRO A 203 23.60 11.54 10.61
CA PRO A 203 23.97 12.66 11.45
C PRO A 203 23.99 12.28 12.95
N ALA A 204 23.25 11.24 13.36
CA ALA A 204 23.31 10.70 14.72
C ALA A 204 24.68 10.15 15.11
N VAL A 205 25.43 9.57 14.17
CA VAL A 205 26.81 9.08 14.41
C VAL A 205 27.86 10.13 14.03
N LEU A 206 27.69 10.87 12.93
CA LEU A 206 28.68 11.86 12.47
C LEU A 206 28.81 13.06 13.42
N ARG A 207 27.72 13.49 14.09
CA ARG A 207 27.79 14.59 15.06
C ARG A 207 28.76 14.32 16.21
N PRO A 208 28.61 13.22 16.97
CA PRO A 208 29.54 12.90 18.05
C PRO A 208 30.90 12.38 17.54
N CYS A 209 30.97 11.65 16.42
CA CYS A 209 32.25 11.11 15.93
C CYS A 209 33.17 12.14 15.26
N VAL A 210 32.60 13.13 14.57
CA VAL A 210 33.35 14.01 13.67
C VAL A 210 33.10 15.48 14.02
N SER A 211 31.83 15.89 13.99
CA SER A 211 31.49 17.32 14.08
C SER A 211 31.88 17.94 15.42
N ARG A 212 31.57 17.26 16.55
CA ARG A 212 31.91 17.74 17.90
C ARG A 212 33.41 17.77 18.15
N PRO A 213 34.18 16.68 17.90
CA PRO A 213 35.64 16.72 18.06
C PRO A 213 36.31 17.84 17.26
N VAL A 214 35.93 18.02 15.99
CA VAL A 214 36.49 19.10 15.15
C VAL A 214 36.14 20.48 15.69
N ARG A 215 34.91 20.66 16.20
CA ARG A 215 34.50 21.92 16.85
C ARG A 215 35.31 22.21 18.10
N GLU A 216 35.54 21.21 18.93
CA GLU A 216 36.30 21.33 20.18
C GLU A 216 37.76 21.68 19.89
N LEU A 217 38.38 21.06 18.89
CA LEU A 217 39.74 21.37 18.44
C LEU A 217 39.92 22.82 17.94
N ILE A 218 38.85 23.44 17.42
CA ILE A 218 38.88 24.80 16.84
C ILE A 218 38.37 25.87 17.85
N GLY A 219 38.09 25.49 19.11
CA GLY A 219 37.70 26.45 20.16
C GLY A 219 36.21 26.47 20.53
N GLY A 220 35.47 25.40 20.26
CA GLY A 220 34.25 24.98 20.99
C GLY A 220 32.93 25.69 20.68
N GLY A 221 32.94 26.96 20.26
CA GLY A 221 31.68 27.74 20.18
C GLY A 221 31.52 28.73 19.02
N GLY A 222 32.61 29.21 18.42
CA GLY A 222 32.55 30.24 17.38
C GLY A 222 31.88 29.78 16.07
N ALA A 223 31.40 30.72 15.27
CA ALA A 223 30.81 30.43 13.96
C ALA A 223 31.76 29.66 13.04
N ALA A 224 33.07 29.96 13.10
CA ALA A 224 34.12 29.23 12.40
C ALA A 224 34.25 27.78 12.85
N ALA A 225 34.23 27.51 14.17
CA ALA A 225 34.25 26.16 14.71
C ALA A 225 33.02 25.36 14.24
N VAL A 226 31.82 25.96 14.32
CA VAL A 226 30.57 25.33 13.83
C VAL A 226 30.65 25.02 12.34
N ALA A 227 31.17 25.96 11.53
CA ALA A 227 31.36 25.75 10.10
C ALA A 227 32.33 24.59 9.82
N ALA A 228 33.49 24.56 10.48
CA ALA A 228 34.47 23.50 10.33
C ALA A 228 33.91 22.12 10.74
N GLY A 229 33.15 22.04 11.84
CA GLY A 229 32.49 20.81 12.25
C GLY A 229 31.40 20.33 11.28
N VAL A 230 30.72 21.24 10.59
CA VAL A 230 29.75 20.89 9.53
C VAL A 230 30.50 20.39 8.29
N LEU A 231 31.49 21.13 7.82
CA LEU A 231 32.30 20.76 6.65
C LEU A 231 32.98 19.39 6.83
N ALA A 232 33.58 19.14 8.00
CA ALA A 232 34.20 17.86 8.31
C ALA A 232 33.18 16.71 8.29
N ALA A 233 31.99 16.90 8.86
CA ALA A 233 30.95 15.88 8.84
C ALA A 233 30.48 15.55 7.42
N PHE A 234 30.30 16.56 6.57
CA PHE A 234 29.93 16.36 5.16
C PHE A 234 31.06 15.72 4.35
N PHE A 235 32.31 16.10 4.57
CA PHE A 235 33.47 15.48 3.93
C PHE A 235 33.57 13.99 4.29
N VAL A 236 33.52 13.64 5.59
CA VAL A 236 33.53 12.24 6.03
C VAL A 236 32.33 11.47 5.48
N SER A 237 31.14 12.08 5.44
CA SER A 237 29.97 11.49 4.78
C SER A 237 30.23 11.23 3.29
N GLY A 238 30.93 12.12 2.60
CA GLY A 238 31.34 11.97 1.22
C GLY A 238 32.25 10.77 1.00
N VAL A 239 33.30 10.64 1.82
CA VAL A 239 34.22 9.48 1.82
C VAL A 239 33.46 8.17 2.07
N MET A 240 32.52 8.17 3.01
CA MET A 240 31.69 6.98 3.26
C MET A 240 30.79 6.63 2.08
N HIS A 241 30.28 7.61 1.33
CA HIS A 241 29.50 7.33 0.12
C HIS A 241 30.37 6.84 -1.05
N GLU A 242 31.64 7.26 -1.16
CA GLU A 242 32.58 6.64 -2.09
C GLU A 242 32.75 5.14 -1.78
N LEU A 243 32.86 4.78 -0.49
CA LEU A 243 32.88 3.38 -0.05
C LEU A 243 31.56 2.67 -0.34
N MET A 244 30.40 3.32 -0.13
CA MET A 244 29.11 2.74 -0.49
C MET A 244 28.99 2.53 -2.01
N PHE A 245 29.50 3.45 -2.82
CA PHE A 245 29.49 3.33 -4.27
C PHE A 245 30.44 2.23 -4.73
N TYR A 246 31.55 2.01 -4.04
CA TYR A 246 32.38 0.82 -4.24
C TYR A 246 31.59 -0.46 -3.96
N TYR A 247 30.83 -0.54 -2.87
CA TYR A 247 29.96 -1.71 -2.64
C TYR A 247 28.86 -1.85 -3.70
N ILE A 248 28.32 -0.76 -4.23
CA ILE A 248 27.30 -0.85 -5.28
C ILE A 248 27.90 -1.32 -6.61
N THR A 249 29.05 -0.76 -6.99
CA THR A 249 29.60 -0.86 -8.36
C THR A 249 30.78 -1.82 -8.51
N LEU A 250 31.47 -2.15 -7.41
CA LEU A 250 32.78 -2.81 -7.36
C LEU A 250 33.84 -2.09 -8.21
N ARG A 251 33.69 -0.77 -8.40
CA ARG A 251 34.65 0.08 -9.12
C ARG A 251 35.33 1.03 -8.16
N PRO A 252 36.60 1.41 -8.42
CA PRO A 252 37.32 2.34 -7.58
C PRO A 252 36.56 3.68 -7.44
N PRO A 253 36.72 4.36 -6.30
CA PRO A 253 36.03 5.62 -6.04
C PRO A 253 36.44 6.69 -7.07
N THR A 254 35.47 7.52 -7.46
CA THR A 254 35.67 8.55 -8.48
C THR A 254 35.85 9.95 -7.88
N GLY A 255 35.48 10.11 -6.61
CA GLY A 255 35.47 11.40 -5.92
C GLY A 255 34.21 12.24 -6.17
N GLU A 256 33.33 11.85 -7.09
CA GLU A 256 32.11 12.59 -7.41
C GLU A 256 31.10 12.57 -6.24
N ALA A 257 31.01 11.48 -5.48
CA ALA A 257 30.17 11.42 -4.28
C ALA A 257 30.76 12.28 -3.15
N ALA A 258 32.08 12.24 -2.97
CA ALA A 258 32.77 13.11 -2.03
C ALA A 258 32.56 14.59 -2.38
N ALA A 259 32.64 14.95 -3.66
CA ALA A 259 32.37 16.30 -4.15
C ALA A 259 30.91 16.72 -3.89
N PHE A 260 29.94 15.84 -4.15
CA PHE A 260 28.53 16.09 -3.85
C PHE A 260 28.31 16.47 -2.39
N PHE A 261 28.76 15.64 -1.44
CA PHE A 261 28.53 15.93 -0.02
C PHE A 261 29.32 17.15 0.45
N THR A 262 30.55 17.33 -0.02
CA THR A 262 31.37 18.50 0.34
C THR A 262 30.71 19.81 -0.12
N LEU A 263 30.20 19.84 -1.36
CA LEU A 263 29.44 20.97 -1.90
C LEU A 263 28.21 21.26 -1.03
N HIS A 264 27.44 20.24 -0.68
CA HIS A 264 26.29 20.41 0.21
C HIS A 264 26.68 20.92 1.60
N GLY A 265 27.84 20.54 2.14
CA GLY A 265 28.39 21.07 3.38
C GLY A 265 28.72 22.57 3.28
N VAL A 266 29.40 22.98 2.20
CA VAL A 266 29.70 24.40 1.92
C VAL A 266 28.41 25.21 1.80
N LEU A 267 27.44 24.72 1.04
CA LEU A 267 26.15 25.38 0.85
C LEU A 267 25.35 25.45 2.16
N ALA A 268 25.40 24.43 3.01
CA ALA A 268 24.75 24.44 4.32
C ALA A 268 25.39 25.46 5.29
N VAL A 269 26.71 25.64 5.24
CA VAL A 269 27.41 26.68 6.00
C VAL A 269 27.05 28.07 5.46
N ALA A 270 27.07 28.26 4.14
CA ALA A 270 26.69 29.51 3.49
C ALA A 270 25.22 29.89 3.80
N GLU A 271 24.30 28.93 3.76
CA GLU A 271 22.90 29.10 4.17
C GLU A 271 22.80 29.52 5.65
N GLY A 272 23.60 28.90 6.54
CA GLY A 272 23.66 29.28 7.95
C GLY A 272 24.16 30.71 8.17
N TRP A 273 25.15 31.13 7.41
CA TRP A 273 25.70 32.49 7.44
C TRP A 273 24.73 33.53 6.88
N TRP A 274 24.05 33.21 5.77
CA TRP A 274 22.98 34.04 5.21
C TRP A 274 21.84 34.20 6.21
N ALA A 275 21.39 33.12 6.83
CA ALA A 275 20.31 33.13 7.80
C ALA A 275 20.64 33.97 9.06
N ALA A 276 21.92 34.12 9.39
CA ALA A 276 22.38 34.92 10.53
C ALA A 276 22.40 36.44 10.26
N ARG A 277 22.35 36.89 9.00
CA ARG A 277 22.29 38.32 8.65
C ARG A 277 20.89 38.90 8.91
N LYS A 278 20.82 39.91 9.77
CA LYS A 278 19.59 40.71 9.95
C LYS A 278 19.32 41.54 8.68
N GLY A 279 18.05 41.60 8.24
CA GLY A 279 17.60 42.46 7.15
C GLY A 279 17.61 41.84 5.74
N TRP A 280 18.15 40.63 5.55
CA TRP A 280 18.16 39.98 4.23
C TRP A 280 16.84 39.25 3.98
N PRO A 281 16.21 39.40 2.80
CA PRO A 281 14.91 38.80 2.51
C PRO A 281 15.02 37.27 2.52
N ARG A 282 14.05 36.62 3.15
CA ARG A 282 13.92 35.16 3.12
C ARG A 282 12.79 34.78 2.17
N PRO A 283 13.02 33.84 1.24
CA PRO A 283 11.95 33.39 0.36
C PRO A 283 10.81 32.76 1.17
N PRO A 284 9.55 32.90 0.72
CA PRO A 284 8.42 32.18 1.32
C PRO A 284 8.70 30.68 1.39
N ARG A 285 8.20 30.02 2.43
CA ARG A 285 8.51 28.60 2.69
C ARG A 285 8.29 27.67 1.49
N PRO A 286 7.21 27.76 0.70
CA PRO A 286 7.04 26.90 -0.48
C PRO A 286 8.13 27.11 -1.54
N VAL A 287 8.56 28.35 -1.74
CA VAL A 287 9.64 28.71 -2.68
C VAL A 287 10.97 28.16 -2.16
N ALA A 288 11.26 28.34 -0.86
CA ALA A 288 12.46 27.80 -0.23
C ALA A 288 12.51 26.26 -0.32
N THR A 289 11.38 25.58 -0.15
CA THR A 289 11.28 24.13 -0.33
C THR A 289 11.52 23.72 -1.77
N ALA A 290 10.89 24.38 -2.75
CA ALA A 290 11.12 24.10 -4.15
C ALA A 290 12.59 24.30 -4.54
N LEU A 291 13.22 25.39 -4.08
CA LEU A 291 14.65 25.66 -4.32
C LEU A 291 15.56 24.62 -3.67
N THR A 292 15.28 24.22 -2.42
CA THR A 292 16.06 23.19 -1.72
C THR A 292 15.99 21.85 -2.45
N LEU A 293 14.79 21.43 -2.86
CA LEU A 293 14.62 20.18 -3.62
C LEU A 293 15.23 20.27 -5.00
N ALA A 294 15.04 21.39 -5.72
CA ALA A 294 15.65 21.59 -7.02
C ALA A 294 17.18 21.52 -6.93
N LEU A 295 17.78 22.13 -5.90
CA LEU A 295 19.21 22.07 -5.66
C LEU A 295 19.68 20.63 -5.41
N VAL A 296 19.07 19.92 -4.44
CA VAL A 296 19.42 18.53 -4.11
C VAL A 296 19.27 17.60 -5.32
N MET A 297 18.20 17.78 -6.11
CA MET A 297 17.96 16.98 -7.31
C MET A 297 18.98 17.30 -8.40
N SER A 298 19.27 18.58 -8.65
CA SER A 298 20.21 19.00 -9.70
C SER A 298 21.64 18.55 -9.40
N THR A 299 22.10 18.74 -8.16
CA THR A 299 23.41 18.24 -7.73
C THR A 299 23.45 16.71 -7.68
N GLY A 300 22.33 16.06 -7.34
CA GLY A 300 22.21 14.60 -7.36
C GLY A 300 22.36 14.04 -8.77
N PHE A 301 21.71 14.67 -9.75
CA PHE A 301 21.80 14.29 -11.16
C PHE A 301 23.21 14.48 -11.72
N TRP A 302 23.90 15.53 -11.25
CA TRP A 302 25.23 15.87 -11.71
C TRP A 302 26.34 15.02 -11.08
N LEU A 303 26.31 14.81 -9.76
CA LEU A 303 27.45 14.24 -9.01
C LEU A 303 27.14 12.91 -8.32
N PHE A 304 25.88 12.65 -7.96
CA PHE A 304 25.53 11.46 -7.16
C PHE A 304 25.19 10.24 -8.03
N PHE A 305 24.36 10.41 -9.07
CA PHE A 305 23.94 9.29 -9.92
C PHE A 305 24.98 8.80 -10.94
N PRO A 306 25.80 9.65 -11.59
CA PRO A 306 26.70 9.18 -12.64
C PRO A 306 27.69 8.08 -12.22
N PRO A 307 28.30 8.09 -11.01
CA PRO A 307 29.11 6.97 -10.53
C PRO A 307 28.39 5.62 -10.52
N ILE A 308 27.06 5.62 -10.32
CA ILE A 308 26.23 4.41 -10.24
C ILE A 308 25.77 3.97 -11.63
N THR A 309 25.40 4.93 -12.49
CA THR A 309 24.80 4.63 -13.81
C THR A 309 25.85 4.32 -14.88
N ARG A 310 27.01 4.99 -14.89
CA ARG A 310 28.06 4.74 -15.90
C ARG A 310 28.55 3.28 -15.91
N PRO A 311 28.75 2.61 -14.76
CA PRO A 311 29.11 1.19 -14.72
C PRO A 311 27.93 0.24 -14.99
N GLY A 312 26.70 0.76 -15.08
CA GLY A 312 25.47 -0.03 -15.24
C GLY A 312 24.93 -0.67 -13.95
N ALA A 313 25.36 -0.19 -12.77
CA ALA A 313 24.90 -0.74 -11.50
C ALA A 313 23.40 -0.45 -11.24
N ASP A 314 22.87 0.62 -11.83
CA ASP A 314 21.44 0.92 -11.88
C ASP A 314 20.63 -0.21 -12.54
N LYS A 315 21.13 -0.79 -13.64
CA LYS A 315 20.47 -1.92 -14.32
C LYS A 315 20.44 -3.18 -13.46
N VAL A 316 21.53 -3.45 -12.73
CA VAL A 316 21.61 -4.58 -11.79
C VAL A 316 20.65 -4.37 -10.62
N ALA A 317 20.60 -3.16 -10.04
CA ALA A 317 19.67 -2.83 -8.98
C ALA A 317 18.20 -2.94 -9.43
N ILE A 318 17.87 -2.54 -10.67
CA ILE A 318 16.54 -2.74 -11.23
C ILE A 318 16.21 -4.23 -11.35
N ALA A 319 17.10 -5.03 -11.93
CA ALA A 319 16.88 -6.47 -12.12
C ALA A 319 16.69 -7.22 -10.80
N GLU A 320 17.49 -6.90 -9.77
CA GLU A 320 17.31 -7.48 -8.44
C GLU A 320 16.00 -7.03 -7.79
N SER A 321 15.58 -5.78 -7.99
CA SER A 321 14.30 -5.28 -7.48
C SER A 321 13.10 -5.97 -8.16
N GLU A 322 13.18 -6.18 -9.48
CA GLU A 322 12.19 -6.95 -10.25
C GLU A 322 12.10 -8.39 -9.74
N ALA A 323 13.25 -9.02 -9.44
CA ALA A 323 13.30 -10.35 -8.86
C ALA A 323 12.67 -10.41 -7.47
N VAL A 324 12.86 -9.40 -6.62
CA VAL A 324 12.19 -9.31 -5.30
C VAL A 324 10.67 -9.16 -5.46
N VAL A 325 10.21 -8.27 -6.35
CA VAL A 325 8.77 -8.09 -6.63
C VAL A 325 8.16 -9.38 -7.19
N ALA A 326 8.86 -10.05 -8.10
CA ALA A 326 8.45 -11.35 -8.64
C ALA A 326 8.40 -12.41 -7.55
N PHE A 327 9.42 -12.51 -6.69
CA PHE A 327 9.43 -13.45 -5.56
C PHE A 327 8.27 -13.19 -4.60
N VAL A 328 7.96 -11.94 -4.25
CA VAL A 328 6.82 -11.62 -3.37
C VAL A 328 5.49 -12.00 -4.02
N ARG A 329 5.34 -11.72 -5.33
CA ARG A 329 4.17 -12.13 -6.11
C ARG A 329 4.04 -13.64 -6.18
N ASP A 330 5.14 -14.35 -6.40
CA ASP A 330 5.19 -15.79 -6.58
C ASP A 330 5.08 -16.53 -5.24
N ALA A 331 5.60 -15.97 -4.15
CA ALA A 331 5.36 -16.45 -2.79
C ALA A 331 3.90 -16.22 -2.38
N GLY A 332 3.28 -15.11 -2.81
CA GLY A 332 1.85 -14.87 -2.65
C GLY A 332 1.00 -15.86 -3.46
N SER A 333 1.41 -16.16 -4.70
CA SER A 333 0.72 -17.13 -5.56
C SER A 333 0.95 -18.58 -5.09
N TRP A 334 2.14 -18.90 -4.56
CA TRP A 334 2.48 -20.17 -3.93
C TRP A 334 1.78 -20.32 -2.60
N ALA A 335 1.69 -19.31 -1.74
CA ALA A 335 0.86 -19.36 -0.54
C ALA A 335 -0.61 -19.61 -0.91
N ALA A 336 -1.11 -18.94 -1.96
CA ALA A 336 -2.43 -19.21 -2.50
C ALA A 336 -2.54 -20.64 -3.11
N ALA A 337 -1.45 -21.21 -3.66
CA ALA A 337 -1.40 -22.57 -4.18
C ALA A 337 -1.22 -23.66 -3.10
N SER A 338 -0.51 -23.38 -2.02
CA SER A 338 -0.32 -24.23 -0.85
C SER A 338 -1.57 -24.26 0.02
N VAL A 339 -2.33 -23.17 0.05
CA VAL A 339 -3.71 -23.18 0.57
C VAL A 339 -4.63 -24.03 -0.34
N ARG A 340 -4.37 -24.09 -1.66
CA ARG A 340 -5.04 -25.03 -2.58
C ARG A 340 -4.58 -26.50 -2.42
N ASN A 341 -3.31 -26.74 -2.04
CA ASN A 341 -2.67 -28.06 -2.02
C ASN A 341 -2.27 -28.56 -0.62
N SER A 342 -2.76 -27.96 0.47
CA SER A 342 -2.39 -28.34 1.83
C SER A 342 -2.77 -29.81 2.11
N PRO A 343 -1.80 -30.68 2.48
CA PRO A 343 -2.01 -32.10 2.66
C PRO A 343 -2.64 -32.39 4.02
N SER A 344 -3.97 -32.28 4.09
CA SER A 344 -4.77 -32.94 5.14
C SER A 344 -6.09 -33.51 4.61
N ARG A 345 -6.23 -33.66 3.29
CA ARG A 345 -7.44 -34.23 2.66
C ARG A 345 -7.15 -35.17 1.47
N ALA A 346 -5.94 -35.71 1.37
CA ALA A 346 -5.55 -36.59 0.26
C ALA A 346 -6.20 -37.98 0.29
N ASN A 347 -6.85 -38.40 1.38
CA ASN A 347 -7.46 -39.74 1.48
C ASN A 347 -9.00 -39.80 1.36
N ILE A 348 -9.69 -38.70 1.05
CA ILE A 348 -11.18 -38.71 0.96
C ILE A 348 -11.70 -38.44 -0.47
N LEU A 349 -10.85 -38.06 -1.42
CA LEU A 349 -11.31 -37.64 -2.77
C LEU A 349 -10.75 -38.46 -3.96
N LEU A 350 -9.99 -39.51 -3.71
CA LEU A 350 -9.46 -40.39 -4.77
C LEU A 350 -10.44 -41.47 -5.25
N SER A 351 -11.68 -41.51 -4.76
CA SER A 351 -12.75 -42.35 -5.32
C SER A 351 -13.67 -41.63 -6.32
N ALA A 352 -13.40 -40.37 -6.66
CA ALA A 352 -14.27 -39.59 -7.57
C ALA A 352 -13.54 -39.12 -8.84
N ARG A 353 -12.53 -39.87 -9.31
CA ARG A 353 -11.77 -39.57 -10.54
C ARG A 353 -12.07 -40.51 -11.71
N ALA A 354 -13.27 -41.08 -11.71
CA ALA A 354 -13.90 -41.60 -12.91
C ALA A 354 -15.35 -41.11 -12.89
N ILE A 355 -15.65 -40.06 -13.67
CA ILE A 355 -16.93 -39.76 -14.31
C ILE A 355 -16.74 -38.45 -15.09
N ASP A 356 -16.54 -38.69 -16.38
CA ASP A 356 -17.08 -37.96 -17.52
C ASP A 356 -16.53 -36.59 -17.92
N ARG A 357 -15.90 -36.60 -19.10
CA ARG A 357 -15.70 -35.45 -19.97
C ARG A 357 -16.99 -35.28 -20.78
N SER A 358 -17.96 -34.55 -20.23
CA SER A 358 -19.11 -34.06 -20.98
C SER A 358 -19.41 -32.58 -20.67
N PRO A 359 -19.92 -31.81 -21.65
CA PRO A 359 -20.05 -30.35 -21.55
C PRO A 359 -21.29 -29.99 -20.73
N GLY A 360 -21.14 -29.81 -19.43
CA GLY A 360 -22.18 -29.28 -18.53
C GLY A 360 -21.72 -28.01 -17.81
N MET A 361 -21.98 -26.83 -18.37
CA MET A 361 -21.60 -25.52 -17.79
C MET A 361 -22.20 -25.25 -16.40
N ALA A 362 -23.25 -25.95 -15.97
CA ALA A 362 -23.95 -25.69 -14.71
C ALA A 362 -23.41 -26.49 -13.49
N GLY A 363 -22.82 -27.67 -13.71
CA GLY A 363 -22.50 -28.60 -12.62
C GLY A 363 -21.28 -28.21 -11.78
N GLY A 364 -20.31 -27.51 -12.39
CA GLY A 364 -19.07 -27.10 -11.72
C GLY A 364 -19.28 -25.90 -10.78
N ASP A 365 -19.94 -24.85 -11.26
CA ASP A 365 -20.13 -23.63 -10.47
C ASP A 365 -21.14 -23.81 -9.33
N LEU A 366 -22.12 -24.71 -9.45
CA LEU A 366 -23.01 -25.06 -8.34
C LEU A 366 -22.25 -25.71 -7.18
N ARG A 367 -21.32 -26.62 -7.47
CA ARG A 367 -20.45 -27.23 -6.46
C ARG A 367 -19.53 -26.19 -5.83
N SER A 368 -18.93 -25.32 -6.65
CA SER A 368 -18.13 -24.18 -6.16
C SER A 368 -18.95 -23.25 -5.27
N LEU A 369 -20.20 -22.97 -5.61
CA LEU A 369 -21.09 -22.13 -4.82
C LEU A 369 -21.35 -22.72 -3.43
N VAL A 370 -21.69 -24.00 -3.36
CA VAL A 370 -21.91 -24.70 -2.08
C VAL A 370 -20.63 -24.72 -1.25
N ALA A 371 -19.48 -25.01 -1.87
CA ALA A 371 -18.19 -25.03 -1.18
C ALA A 371 -17.82 -23.64 -0.64
N VAL A 372 -17.93 -22.59 -1.48
CA VAL A 372 -17.66 -21.20 -1.08
C VAL A 372 -18.60 -20.77 0.04
N ALA A 373 -19.91 -21.07 -0.06
CA ALA A 373 -20.88 -20.73 0.97
C ALA A 373 -20.56 -21.43 2.31
N ALA A 374 -20.19 -22.72 2.28
CA ALA A 374 -19.80 -23.46 3.47
C ALA A 374 -18.49 -22.91 4.09
N THR A 375 -17.48 -22.60 3.26
CA THR A 375 -16.23 -22.00 3.75
C THR A 375 -16.47 -20.62 4.35
N VAL A 376 -17.27 -19.76 3.70
CA VAL A 376 -17.66 -18.46 4.25
C VAL A 376 -18.37 -18.62 5.59
N ALA A 377 -19.35 -19.53 5.69
CA ALA A 377 -20.06 -19.77 6.94
C ALA A 377 -19.10 -20.24 8.06
N ALA A 378 -18.17 -21.16 7.76
CA ALA A 378 -17.17 -21.61 8.71
C ALA A 378 -16.21 -20.49 9.13
N SER A 379 -15.69 -19.72 8.18
CA SER A 379 -14.80 -18.58 8.43
C SER A 379 -15.47 -17.51 9.29
N MET A 380 -16.71 -17.15 8.99
CA MET A 380 -17.46 -16.15 9.77
C MET A 380 -17.83 -16.67 11.16
N SER A 381 -18.11 -17.98 11.29
CA SER A 381 -18.33 -18.62 12.59
C SER A 381 -17.07 -18.56 13.47
N TYR A 382 -15.91 -18.87 12.89
CA TYR A 382 -14.61 -18.77 13.56
C TYR A 382 -14.30 -17.34 14.00
N VAL A 383 -14.48 -16.36 13.10
CA VAL A 383 -14.26 -14.95 13.39
C VAL A 383 -15.17 -14.47 14.52
N ARG A 384 -16.45 -14.81 14.50
CA ARG A 384 -17.39 -14.49 15.58
C ARG A 384 -16.95 -15.07 16.91
N PHE A 385 -16.54 -16.33 16.92
CA PHE A 385 -16.07 -17.03 18.11
C PHE A 385 -14.82 -16.38 18.69
N ALA A 386 -13.82 -16.08 17.86
CA ALA A 386 -12.61 -15.37 18.26
C ALA A 386 -12.92 -13.97 18.79
N ALA A 387 -13.81 -13.23 18.11
CA ALA A 387 -14.21 -11.87 18.50
C ALA A 387 -14.92 -11.80 19.86
N ARG A 388 -15.65 -12.86 20.26
CA ARG A 388 -16.28 -12.97 21.59
C ARG A 388 -15.27 -13.14 22.72
N ARG A 389 -14.10 -13.72 22.44
CA ARG A 389 -13.10 -14.08 23.44
C ARG A 389 -11.93 -13.11 23.54
N LEU A 390 -11.63 -12.43 22.43
CA LEU A 390 -10.49 -11.53 22.32
C LEU A 390 -10.96 -10.07 22.34
N ARG A 391 -10.26 -9.23 23.11
CA ARG A 391 -10.51 -7.78 23.10
C ARG A 391 -10.20 -7.18 21.72
N PRO A 392 -10.89 -6.10 21.30
CA PRO A 392 -10.54 -5.37 20.10
C PRO A 392 -9.07 -4.92 20.08
N GLY A 393 -8.44 -4.92 18.91
CA GLY A 393 -7.05 -4.53 18.73
C GLY A 393 -6.23 -5.58 17.99
N LEU A 394 -4.92 -5.59 18.24
CA LEU A 394 -3.96 -6.38 17.47
C LEU A 394 -4.19 -7.90 17.60
N HIS A 395 -4.49 -8.40 18.79
CA HIS A 395 -4.73 -9.84 19.00
C HIS A 395 -5.89 -10.35 18.15
N ARG A 396 -6.99 -9.60 18.10
CA ARG A 396 -8.15 -9.93 17.27
C ARG A 396 -7.80 -9.87 15.77
N LEU A 397 -7.02 -8.89 15.35
CA LEU A 397 -6.55 -8.78 13.97
C LEU A 397 -5.68 -9.98 13.56
N VAL A 398 -4.68 -10.33 14.37
CA VAL A 398 -3.79 -11.48 14.12
C VAL A 398 -4.59 -12.77 13.99
N THR A 399 -5.58 -12.98 14.86
CA THR A 399 -6.46 -14.15 14.79
C THR A 399 -7.34 -14.16 13.53
N PHE A 400 -7.68 -12.99 12.96
CA PHE A 400 -8.47 -12.92 11.73
C PHE A 400 -7.64 -13.13 10.47
N VAL A 401 -6.31 -13.00 10.52
CA VAL A 401 -5.41 -13.11 9.34
C VAL A 401 -5.70 -14.35 8.47
N PRO A 402 -5.91 -15.57 9.00
CA PRO A 402 -6.21 -16.72 8.16
C PRO A 402 -7.50 -16.54 7.34
N VAL A 403 -8.52 -15.91 7.93
CA VAL A 403 -9.78 -15.64 7.22
C VAL A 403 -9.61 -14.51 6.21
N LEU A 404 -8.89 -13.43 6.58
CA LEU A 404 -8.57 -12.32 5.67
C LEU A 404 -7.70 -12.77 4.47
N ALA A 405 -6.94 -13.86 4.62
CA ALA A 405 -6.18 -14.46 3.53
C ALA A 405 -7.06 -15.32 2.61
N ILE A 406 -8.08 -15.97 3.14
CA ILE A 406 -8.94 -16.92 2.39
C ILE A 406 -10.02 -16.19 1.59
N LEU A 407 -10.69 -15.19 2.17
CA LEU A 407 -11.86 -14.55 1.53
C LEU A 407 -11.56 -13.95 0.15
N PRO A 408 -10.40 -13.33 -0.13
CA PRO A 408 -10.08 -12.83 -1.47
C PRO A 408 -9.80 -13.95 -2.48
N VAL A 409 -9.51 -15.18 -2.03
CA VAL A 409 -9.21 -16.31 -2.92
C VAL A 409 -10.48 -17.05 -3.34
N LEU A 410 -11.48 -17.12 -2.46
CA LEU A 410 -12.75 -17.84 -2.73
C LEU A 410 -13.45 -17.47 -4.05
N PRO A 411 -13.52 -16.19 -4.47
CA PRO A 411 -14.15 -15.83 -5.74
C PRO A 411 -13.52 -16.52 -6.95
N LEU A 412 -12.23 -16.87 -6.90
CA LEU A 412 -11.52 -17.53 -8.00
C LEU A 412 -11.97 -18.99 -8.23
N ALA A 413 -12.77 -19.55 -7.33
CA ALA A 413 -13.38 -20.87 -7.52
C ALA A 413 -14.48 -20.88 -8.59
N PHE A 414 -15.01 -19.71 -8.96
CA PHE A 414 -16.06 -19.59 -9.97
C PHE A 414 -15.49 -19.45 -11.38
N ARG A 415 -16.03 -20.23 -12.31
CA ARG A 415 -15.74 -20.11 -13.74
C ARG A 415 -16.53 -18.96 -14.34
N ALA A 416 -17.83 -18.86 -14.03
CA ALA A 416 -18.68 -17.76 -14.44
C ALA A 416 -18.16 -16.41 -13.93
N LEU A 417 -18.01 -15.46 -14.86
CA LEU A 417 -17.49 -14.13 -14.61
C LEU A 417 -18.39 -13.35 -13.65
N HIS A 418 -19.71 -13.37 -13.84
CA HIS A 418 -20.64 -12.64 -12.97
C HIS A 418 -20.58 -13.14 -11.52
N LEU A 419 -20.50 -14.46 -11.30
CA LEU A 419 -20.37 -15.05 -9.96
C LEU A 419 -19.02 -14.72 -9.32
N ARG A 420 -17.94 -14.78 -10.10
CA ARG A 420 -16.60 -14.41 -9.64
C ARG A 420 -16.51 -12.94 -9.25
N ALA A 421 -16.97 -12.03 -10.11
CA ALA A 421 -16.93 -10.59 -9.86
C ALA A 421 -17.82 -10.18 -8.67
N THR A 422 -19.05 -10.70 -8.59
CA THR A 422 -19.98 -10.43 -7.48
C THR A 422 -19.43 -10.96 -6.16
N SER A 423 -18.91 -12.19 -6.15
CA SER A 423 -18.29 -12.79 -4.96
C SER A 423 -17.01 -12.05 -4.57
N GLY A 424 -16.23 -11.56 -5.54
CA GLY A 424 -15.08 -10.68 -5.34
C GLY A 424 -15.46 -9.40 -4.62
N PHE A 425 -16.53 -8.74 -5.06
CA PHE A 425 -17.05 -7.54 -4.42
C PHE A 425 -17.53 -7.82 -2.98
N PHE A 426 -18.28 -8.91 -2.76
CA PHE A 426 -18.83 -9.23 -1.45
C PHE A 426 -17.76 -9.70 -0.45
N LEU A 427 -16.92 -10.67 -0.85
CA LEU A 427 -15.98 -11.34 0.04
C LEU A 427 -14.62 -10.65 0.04
N GLY A 428 -14.04 -10.44 -1.14
CA GLY A 428 -12.70 -9.84 -1.27
C GLY A 428 -12.65 -8.35 -0.94
N TRP A 429 -13.80 -7.67 -0.90
CA TRP A 429 -13.86 -6.26 -0.51
C TRP A 429 -14.73 -6.00 0.71
N LEU A 430 -16.06 -6.17 0.63
CA LEU A 430 -16.93 -5.73 1.71
C LEU A 430 -16.70 -6.51 3.02
N ALA A 431 -16.56 -7.83 2.93
CA ALA A 431 -16.31 -8.67 4.10
C ALA A 431 -14.96 -8.36 4.74
N GLU A 432 -13.87 -8.29 3.97
CA GLU A 432 -12.55 -7.86 4.42
C GLU A 432 -12.61 -6.59 5.28
N PHE A 433 -13.23 -5.54 4.74
CA PHE A 433 -13.30 -4.24 5.42
C PHE A 433 -14.15 -4.29 6.68
N LYS A 434 -15.24 -5.06 6.69
CA LYS A 434 -16.07 -5.28 7.88
C LYS A 434 -15.32 -6.06 8.96
N LEU A 435 -14.53 -7.06 8.59
CA LEU A 435 -13.71 -7.85 9.52
C LEU A 435 -12.57 -7.02 10.11
N LEU A 436 -11.92 -6.17 9.31
CA LEU A 436 -10.90 -5.22 9.79
C LEU A 436 -11.51 -4.22 10.80
N LEU A 437 -12.71 -3.73 10.54
CA LEU A 437 -13.43 -2.89 11.51
C LEU A 437 -13.74 -3.66 12.79
N LEU A 438 -14.26 -4.88 12.68
CA LEU A 438 -14.53 -5.73 13.84
C LEU A 438 -13.27 -6.02 14.66
N ALA A 439 -12.13 -6.24 14.00
CA ALA A 439 -10.83 -6.42 14.63
C ALA A 439 -10.46 -5.18 15.48
N SER A 440 -10.71 -3.98 14.94
CA SER A 440 -10.49 -2.71 15.62
C SER A 440 -11.57 -2.32 16.64
N GLY A 441 -12.64 -3.13 16.79
CA GLY A 441 -13.74 -2.85 17.72
C GLY A 441 -14.76 -1.84 17.21
N HIS A 442 -14.77 -1.59 15.90
CA HIS A 442 -15.66 -0.66 15.23
C HIS A 442 -16.49 -1.39 14.17
N GLY A 443 -17.37 -0.65 13.49
CA GLY A 443 -18.08 -1.12 12.32
C GLY A 443 -19.41 -1.82 12.60
N PRO A 444 -20.03 -2.40 11.56
CA PRO A 444 -21.41 -2.89 11.63
C PRO A 444 -21.55 -4.30 12.22
N LEU A 445 -20.43 -4.98 12.53
CA LEU A 445 -20.43 -6.35 13.05
C LEU A 445 -20.34 -6.34 14.58
N ASP A 446 -21.25 -7.08 15.21
CA ASP A 446 -21.23 -7.33 16.65
C ASP A 446 -21.17 -8.85 16.91
N PRO A 447 -20.17 -9.36 17.65
CA PRO A 447 -20.08 -10.77 18.02
C PRO A 447 -21.29 -11.29 18.80
N SER A 448 -22.06 -10.42 19.45
CA SER A 448 -23.28 -10.78 20.20
C SER A 448 -24.39 -11.33 19.30
N LEU A 449 -24.38 -10.98 18.00
CA LEU A 449 -25.43 -11.35 17.05
C LEU A 449 -25.63 -12.86 16.93
N PRO A 450 -26.86 -13.33 16.63
CA PRO A 450 -27.12 -14.71 16.23
C PRO A 450 -26.21 -15.11 15.06
N LEU A 451 -25.75 -16.36 15.04
CA LEU A 451 -24.77 -16.82 14.06
C LEU A 451 -25.22 -16.57 12.59
N PRO A 452 -26.45 -16.91 12.18
CA PRO A 452 -26.90 -16.66 10.80
C PRO A 452 -26.88 -15.17 10.44
N ALA A 453 -27.30 -14.29 11.36
CA ALA A 453 -27.28 -12.85 11.15
C ALA A 453 -25.84 -12.31 11.05
N PHE A 454 -24.91 -12.81 11.89
CA PHE A 454 -23.51 -12.44 11.82
C PHE A 454 -22.90 -12.84 10.47
N VAL A 455 -23.11 -14.09 10.04
CA VAL A 455 -22.61 -14.60 8.75
C VAL A 455 -23.13 -13.72 7.61
N ALA A 456 -24.42 -13.41 7.59
CA ALA A 456 -25.04 -12.61 6.54
C ALA A 456 -24.57 -11.16 6.51
N ILE A 457 -24.49 -10.48 7.67
CA ILE A 457 -23.96 -9.11 7.72
C ILE A 457 -22.49 -9.08 7.30
N ALA A 458 -21.72 -10.11 7.65
CA ALA A 458 -20.31 -10.15 7.31
C ALA A 458 -20.09 -10.39 5.82
N SER A 459 -20.85 -11.30 5.19
CA SER A 459 -20.64 -11.72 3.80
C SER A 459 -21.44 -10.92 2.76
N LEU A 460 -22.60 -10.38 3.11
CA LEU A 460 -23.48 -9.66 2.17
C LEU A 460 -23.44 -8.15 2.44
N PRO A 461 -23.81 -7.30 1.48
CA PRO A 461 -23.88 -5.84 1.66
C PRO A 461 -24.98 -5.35 2.62
N VAL A 462 -25.52 -6.20 3.50
CA VAL A 462 -26.64 -5.91 4.41
C VAL A 462 -26.22 -5.24 5.72
N ARG A 463 -27.14 -4.49 6.33
CA ARG A 463 -27.05 -3.98 7.71
C ARG A 463 -28.32 -4.30 8.47
N ARG A 464 -28.21 -4.50 9.79
CA ARG A 464 -29.39 -4.71 10.63
C ARG A 464 -30.09 -3.37 10.83
N ARG A 465 -31.37 -3.29 10.47
CA ARG A 465 -32.23 -2.15 10.78
C ARG A 465 -32.55 -2.17 12.28
N GLN A 466 -32.27 -1.10 13.00
CA GLN A 466 -32.76 -0.91 14.37
C GLN A 466 -34.26 -0.58 14.26
N LEU A 467 -35.11 -1.39 14.91
CA LEU A 467 -36.57 -1.37 14.73
C LEU A 467 -37.26 -0.11 15.28
N ASP A 468 -36.53 0.84 15.86
CA ASP A 468 -37.13 1.95 16.63
C ASP A 468 -37.46 3.20 15.80
N SER A 469 -37.08 3.27 14.52
CA SER A 469 -37.38 4.43 13.68
C SER A 469 -38.70 4.25 12.92
N LYS A 470 -39.82 4.65 13.54
CA LYS A 470 -41.16 4.72 12.91
C LYS A 470 -41.23 5.62 11.65
N ASN A 471 -40.21 6.44 11.36
CA ASN A 471 -40.26 7.47 10.31
C ASN A 471 -39.22 7.34 9.16
N ALA A 472 -38.61 6.16 8.95
CA ALA A 472 -37.66 6.01 7.83
C ALA A 472 -38.38 5.58 6.54
N PRO A 473 -38.18 6.28 5.39
CA PRO A 473 -38.85 5.96 4.14
C PRO A 473 -38.54 4.53 3.69
N ARG A 474 -39.57 3.81 3.23
CA ARG A 474 -39.44 2.49 2.59
C ARG A 474 -38.68 2.67 1.27
N SER A 475 -37.38 2.41 1.24
CA SER A 475 -36.58 2.57 0.03
C SER A 475 -35.85 1.27 -0.35
N GLY A 476 -36.60 0.19 -0.51
CA GLY A 476 -36.22 -0.80 -1.53
C GLY A 476 -36.80 -0.34 -2.87
N LEU A 477 -36.11 -0.59 -3.98
CA LEU A 477 -36.74 -0.47 -5.30
C LEU A 477 -38.04 -1.30 -5.28
N GLY A 478 -39.16 -0.68 -5.65
CA GLY A 478 -40.41 -1.41 -5.80
C GLY A 478 -40.22 -2.53 -6.83
N LEU A 479 -40.95 -3.64 -6.69
CA LEU A 479 -40.94 -4.76 -7.64
C LEU A 479 -41.06 -4.27 -9.10
N VAL A 480 -41.89 -3.25 -9.33
CA VAL A 480 -42.07 -2.60 -10.64
C VAL A 480 -40.77 -1.96 -11.14
N THR A 481 -40.04 -1.25 -10.30
CA THR A 481 -38.79 -0.58 -10.73
C THR A 481 -37.69 -1.59 -11.03
N SER A 482 -37.57 -2.65 -10.22
CA SER A 482 -36.64 -3.75 -10.51
C SER A 482 -37.00 -4.49 -11.80
N ALA A 483 -38.29 -4.69 -12.07
CA ALA A 483 -38.76 -5.29 -13.34
C ALA A 483 -38.45 -4.39 -14.55
N VAL A 484 -38.65 -3.07 -14.43
CA VAL A 484 -38.27 -2.11 -15.47
C VAL A 484 -36.76 -2.13 -15.71
N MET A 485 -35.94 -2.13 -14.66
CA MET A 485 -34.48 -2.21 -14.79
C MET A 485 -34.03 -3.52 -15.44
N ALA A 486 -34.67 -4.66 -15.10
CA ALA A 486 -34.41 -5.94 -15.73
C ALA A 486 -34.79 -5.94 -17.21
N ALA A 487 -35.93 -5.32 -17.57
CA ALA A 487 -36.35 -5.16 -18.97
C ALA A 487 -35.38 -4.27 -19.75
N LEU A 488 -34.92 -3.16 -19.17
CA LEU A 488 -33.91 -2.28 -19.76
C LEU A 488 -32.58 -3.01 -19.98
N LEU A 489 -32.13 -3.81 -18.99
CA LEU A 489 -30.93 -4.62 -19.12
C LEU A 489 -31.09 -5.66 -20.24
N ALA A 490 -32.24 -6.34 -20.33
CA ALA A 490 -32.53 -7.28 -21.40
C ALA A 490 -32.55 -6.61 -22.79
N ALA A 491 -33.07 -5.39 -22.89
CA ALA A 491 -33.04 -4.59 -24.11
C ALA A 491 -31.60 -4.24 -24.53
N ILE A 492 -30.76 -3.78 -23.58
CA ILE A 492 -29.33 -3.51 -23.84
C ILE A 492 -28.61 -4.78 -24.29
N VAL A 493 -28.88 -5.92 -23.63
CA VAL A 493 -28.29 -7.22 -24.02
C VAL A 493 -28.68 -7.59 -25.45
N SER A 494 -29.95 -7.41 -25.84
CA SER A 494 -30.40 -7.64 -27.22
C SER A 494 -29.72 -6.72 -28.24
N LEU A 495 -29.43 -5.48 -27.85
CA LEU A 495 -28.77 -4.50 -28.71
C LEU A 495 -27.31 -4.89 -29.04
N TYR A 496 -26.62 -5.65 -28.18
CA TYR A 496 -25.24 -6.08 -28.45
C TYR A 496 -25.10 -6.98 -29.69
N ARG A 497 -26.18 -7.60 -30.18
CA ARG A 497 -26.20 -8.30 -31.48
C ARG A 497 -25.82 -7.39 -32.66
N HIS A 498 -25.98 -6.08 -32.49
CA HIS A 498 -25.64 -5.07 -33.49
C HIS A 498 -24.41 -4.23 -33.11
N LYS A 499 -23.62 -4.66 -32.11
CA LYS A 499 -22.49 -3.87 -31.57
C LYS A 499 -21.48 -3.44 -32.63
N GLU A 500 -21.23 -4.29 -33.63
CA GLU A 500 -20.28 -4.00 -34.72
C GLU A 500 -20.73 -2.86 -35.64
N ARG A 501 -22.03 -2.52 -35.64
CA ARG A 501 -22.60 -1.41 -36.43
C ARG A 501 -22.74 -0.12 -35.62
N MET A 502 -22.44 -0.15 -34.31
CA MET A 502 -22.65 0.99 -33.43
C MET A 502 -21.45 1.93 -33.42
N ASN A 503 -21.72 3.22 -33.27
CA ASN A 503 -20.68 4.18 -32.94
C ASN A 503 -20.00 3.80 -31.60
N LYS A 504 -18.68 3.88 -31.55
CA LYS A 504 -17.87 3.54 -30.36
C LYS A 504 -18.38 4.18 -29.07
N TYR A 505 -18.78 5.45 -29.09
CA TYR A 505 -19.26 6.14 -27.89
C TYR A 505 -20.64 5.66 -27.44
N VAL A 506 -21.50 5.25 -28.38
CA VAL A 506 -22.78 4.61 -28.07
C VAL A 506 -22.53 3.27 -27.39
N LEU A 507 -21.59 2.46 -27.90
CA LEU A 507 -21.24 1.18 -27.30
C LEU A 507 -20.68 1.34 -25.87
N LEU A 508 -19.80 2.33 -25.66
CA LEU A 508 -19.25 2.64 -24.33
C LEU A 508 -20.33 3.10 -23.33
N MET A 509 -21.31 3.87 -23.81
CA MET A 509 -22.48 4.26 -23.01
C MET A 509 -23.32 3.03 -22.63
N LEU A 510 -23.58 2.12 -23.57
CA LEU A 510 -24.30 0.87 -23.29
C LEU A 510 -23.56 0.01 -22.26
N TYR A 511 -22.23 -0.10 -22.35
CA TYR A 511 -21.42 -0.79 -21.33
C TYR A 511 -21.58 -0.16 -19.94
N SER A 512 -21.57 1.16 -19.85
CA SER A 512 -21.74 1.87 -18.57
C SER A 512 -23.13 1.68 -17.97
N LEU A 513 -24.18 1.76 -18.81
CA LEU A 513 -25.56 1.47 -18.40
C LEU A 513 -25.75 0.02 -17.97
N HIS A 514 -25.16 -0.92 -18.70
CA HIS A 514 -25.18 -2.34 -18.36
C HIS A 514 -24.59 -2.58 -16.97
N VAL A 515 -23.39 -2.06 -16.68
CA VAL A 515 -22.74 -2.22 -15.38
C VAL A 515 -23.61 -1.64 -14.26
N TYR A 516 -24.17 -0.45 -14.46
CA TYR A 516 -25.07 0.18 -13.50
C TYR A 516 -26.30 -0.68 -13.20
N LEU A 517 -27.03 -1.10 -14.25
CA LEU A 517 -28.25 -1.90 -14.12
C LEU A 517 -27.98 -3.29 -13.53
N ALA A 518 -26.91 -3.97 -13.98
CA ALA A 518 -26.52 -5.28 -13.47
C ALA A 518 -26.18 -5.22 -11.98
N LEU A 519 -25.41 -4.22 -11.55
CA LEU A 519 -25.04 -4.05 -10.15
C LEU A 519 -26.27 -3.73 -9.27
N GLU A 520 -27.15 -2.83 -9.73
CA GLU A 520 -28.40 -2.50 -9.05
C GLU A 520 -29.30 -3.74 -8.88
N LEU A 521 -29.47 -4.54 -9.93
CA LEU A 521 -30.29 -5.76 -9.90
C LEU A 521 -29.71 -6.82 -8.96
N VAL A 522 -28.40 -7.11 -9.05
CA VAL A 522 -27.73 -8.08 -8.16
C VAL A 522 -27.91 -7.68 -6.68
N LEU A 523 -27.77 -6.39 -6.37
CA LEU A 523 -27.96 -5.88 -5.02
C LEU A 523 -29.43 -5.94 -4.58
N ALA A 524 -30.37 -5.61 -5.47
CA ALA A 524 -31.80 -5.71 -5.20
C ALA A 524 -32.25 -7.16 -4.94
N PHE A 525 -31.77 -8.13 -5.72
CA PHE A 525 -32.04 -9.56 -5.48
C PHE A 525 -31.42 -10.04 -4.17
N THR A 526 -30.19 -9.61 -3.86
CA THR A 526 -29.54 -9.93 -2.59
C THR A 526 -30.34 -9.36 -1.41
N ALA A 527 -30.87 -8.13 -1.54
CA ALA A 527 -31.74 -7.51 -0.54
C ALA A 527 -33.03 -8.30 -0.33
N ALA A 528 -33.70 -8.68 -1.42
CA ALA A 528 -34.94 -9.43 -1.38
C ALA A 528 -34.73 -10.80 -0.71
N ALA A 529 -33.66 -11.51 -1.06
CA ALA A 529 -33.30 -12.78 -0.45
C ALA A 529 -32.98 -12.63 1.05
N ALA A 530 -32.19 -11.62 1.44
CA ALA A 530 -31.88 -11.36 2.85
C ALA A 530 -33.12 -11.00 3.68
N ARG A 531 -34.06 -10.25 3.09
CA ARG A 531 -35.34 -9.91 3.72
C ARG A 531 -36.24 -11.13 3.89
N ALA A 532 -36.36 -11.97 2.86
CA ALA A 532 -37.19 -13.17 2.88
C ALA A 532 -36.68 -14.22 3.88
N VAL A 533 -35.36 -14.47 3.89
CA VAL A 533 -34.76 -15.56 4.70
C VAL A 533 -34.44 -15.11 6.12
N MET A 534 -33.95 -13.88 6.31
CA MET A 534 -33.35 -13.44 7.58
C MET A 534 -34.03 -12.21 8.20
N ARG A 535 -35.10 -11.68 7.58
CA ARG A 535 -35.79 -10.45 7.97
C ARG A 535 -34.84 -9.26 8.12
N MET A 536 -33.80 -9.20 7.27
CA MET A 536 -32.83 -8.11 7.22
C MET A 536 -33.11 -7.21 6.01
N ASP A 537 -33.00 -5.89 6.18
CA ASP A 537 -33.13 -4.93 5.07
C ASP A 537 -31.74 -4.53 4.55
N LEU A 538 -31.63 -4.37 3.23
CA LEU A 538 -30.45 -3.76 2.59
C LEU A 538 -30.61 -2.23 2.62
N GLU A 539 -29.55 -1.51 2.98
CA GLU A 539 -29.50 -0.05 2.82
C GLU A 539 -29.47 0.28 1.31
N PRO A 540 -30.18 1.31 0.83
CA PRO A 540 -30.13 1.70 -0.58
C PRO A 540 -28.69 1.88 -1.04
N GLN A 541 -28.30 1.20 -2.11
CA GLN A 541 -26.93 1.29 -2.63
C GLN A 541 -26.78 2.45 -3.61
N PHE A 542 -27.87 2.85 -4.25
CA PHE A 542 -27.90 3.97 -5.19
C PHE A 542 -29.04 4.92 -4.85
N ASP A 543 -28.82 6.21 -5.06
CA ASP A 543 -29.85 7.25 -5.02
C ASP A 543 -29.74 8.14 -6.25
N ARG A 544 -30.41 7.72 -7.34
CA ARG A 544 -30.51 8.46 -8.61
C ARG A 544 -29.18 9.11 -9.02
N PRO A 545 -28.11 8.32 -9.25
CA PRO A 545 -26.75 8.83 -9.47
C PRO A 545 -26.64 9.77 -10.68
N TYR A 546 -27.53 9.62 -11.66
CA TYR A 546 -27.66 10.50 -12.83
C TYR A 546 -28.17 11.92 -12.51
N LEU A 547 -28.57 12.22 -11.27
CA LEU A 547 -28.96 13.58 -10.83
C LEU A 547 -27.86 14.33 -10.06
N SER A 548 -26.64 13.78 -10.04
CA SER A 548 -25.51 14.34 -9.31
C SER A 548 -25.03 15.65 -9.94
N ALA A 549 -24.97 16.74 -9.18
CA ALA A 549 -24.47 18.04 -9.65
C ALA A 549 -22.98 18.29 -9.28
N SER A 550 -22.32 17.32 -8.64
CA SER A 550 -20.90 17.35 -8.30
C SER A 550 -20.35 15.94 -8.08
N LEU A 551 -19.02 15.77 -8.16
CA LEU A 551 -18.38 14.49 -7.85
C LEU A 551 -18.56 14.10 -6.39
N ARG A 552 -18.55 15.09 -5.48
CA ARG A 552 -18.82 14.85 -4.05
C ARG A 552 -20.24 14.31 -3.80
N GLU A 553 -21.23 14.81 -4.53
CA GLU A 553 -22.61 14.30 -4.45
C GLU A 553 -22.70 12.88 -5.03
N PHE A 554 -22.10 12.65 -6.20
CA PHE A 554 -22.09 11.34 -6.85
C PHE A 554 -21.49 10.25 -5.93
N TRP A 555 -20.21 10.39 -5.56
CA TRP A 555 -19.50 9.36 -4.79
C TRP A 555 -19.90 9.30 -3.31
N GLY A 556 -20.34 10.41 -2.73
CA GLY A 556 -20.61 10.49 -1.29
C GLY A 556 -22.06 10.19 -0.90
N ARG A 557 -23.02 10.37 -1.82
CA ARG A 557 -24.45 10.35 -1.51
C ARG A 557 -25.30 9.54 -2.48
N ARG A 558 -24.81 9.19 -3.67
CA ARG A 558 -25.67 8.62 -4.72
C ARG A 558 -25.17 7.32 -5.35
N TRP A 559 -23.87 7.03 -5.28
CA TRP A 559 -23.26 5.86 -5.90
C TRP A 559 -22.71 4.87 -4.87
N ASN A 560 -23.13 3.61 -4.97
CA ASN A 560 -22.65 2.46 -4.18
C ASN A 560 -22.39 2.78 -2.70
N LEU A 561 -23.41 3.25 -1.98
CA LEU A 561 -23.29 3.90 -0.67
C LEU A 561 -22.62 3.06 0.44
N SER A 562 -22.60 1.73 0.31
CA SER A 562 -21.86 0.86 1.24
C SER A 562 -20.36 1.09 1.19
N VAL A 563 -19.79 1.26 0.00
CA VAL A 563 -18.35 1.44 -0.20
C VAL A 563 -17.82 2.73 0.46
N PRO A 564 -18.34 3.94 0.18
CA PRO A 564 -17.87 5.15 0.83
C PRO A 564 -18.21 5.15 2.33
N ALA A 565 -19.24 4.44 2.79
CA ALA A 565 -19.48 4.27 4.22
C ALA A 565 -18.38 3.45 4.90
N LEU A 566 -17.95 2.33 4.31
CA LEU A 566 -16.84 1.51 4.81
C LEU A 566 -15.50 2.26 4.69
N LEU A 567 -15.19 2.84 3.55
CA LEU A 567 -13.95 3.60 3.35
C LEU A 567 -13.84 4.80 4.30
N ARG A 568 -14.95 5.47 4.63
CA ARG A 568 -14.95 6.51 5.65
C ARG A 568 -14.53 5.99 7.02
N GLN A 569 -14.96 4.80 7.40
CA GLN A 569 -14.65 4.19 8.69
C GLN A 569 -13.25 3.57 8.71
N CYS A 570 -12.87 2.80 7.68
CA CYS A 570 -11.61 2.07 7.62
C CYS A 570 -10.41 2.94 7.25
N VAL A 571 -10.62 3.98 6.44
CA VAL A 571 -9.52 4.72 5.80
C VAL A 571 -9.59 6.20 6.17
N SER A 572 -10.68 6.88 5.81
CA SER A 572 -10.76 8.34 5.89
C SER A 572 -10.64 8.87 7.32
N ARG A 573 -11.41 8.31 8.26
CA ARG A 573 -11.39 8.71 9.68
C ARG A 573 -10.04 8.42 10.34
N PRO A 574 -9.45 7.20 10.22
CA PRO A 574 -8.12 6.94 10.76
C PRO A 574 -7.03 7.85 10.18
N VAL A 575 -7.04 8.12 8.87
CA VAL A 575 -6.08 9.03 8.22
C VAL A 575 -6.27 10.46 8.73
N ARG A 576 -7.51 10.95 8.80
CA ARG A 576 -7.80 12.28 9.36
C ARG A 576 -7.37 12.39 10.82
N ALA A 577 -7.61 11.37 11.64
CA ALA A 577 -7.20 11.36 13.04
C ALA A 577 -5.66 11.44 13.20
N ARG A 578 -4.90 10.86 12.26
CA ARG A 578 -3.44 10.88 12.24
C ARG A 578 -2.84 12.18 11.72
N VAL A 579 -3.44 12.77 10.69
CA VAL A 579 -2.97 14.03 10.08
C VAL A 579 -3.43 15.26 10.87
N GLY A 580 -4.57 15.16 11.57
CA GLY A 580 -5.14 16.23 12.39
C GLY A 580 -6.55 16.64 11.95
N GLY A 581 -7.33 17.22 12.85
CA GLY A 581 -8.76 17.52 12.63
C GLY A 581 -9.07 18.63 11.61
N GLY A 582 -8.06 19.40 11.19
CA GLY A 582 -8.19 20.54 10.28
C GLY A 582 -8.40 20.17 8.81
N VAL A 583 -8.43 21.18 7.93
CA VAL A 583 -8.69 21.04 6.49
C VAL A 583 -7.75 20.01 5.86
N GLY A 584 -6.44 20.08 6.16
CA GLY A 584 -5.44 19.13 5.63
C GLY A 584 -5.74 17.67 5.94
N GLY A 585 -6.24 17.35 7.14
CA GLY A 585 -6.62 15.97 7.49
C GLY A 585 -7.91 15.51 6.83
N VAL A 586 -8.86 16.41 6.56
CA VAL A 586 -10.05 16.10 5.75
C VAL A 586 -9.63 15.78 4.31
N LEU A 587 -8.76 16.59 3.71
CA LEU A 587 -8.27 16.36 2.35
C LEU A 587 -7.51 15.03 2.26
N ALA A 588 -6.57 14.78 3.17
CA ALA A 588 -5.82 13.53 3.24
C ALA A 588 -6.74 12.30 3.41
N GLY A 589 -7.76 12.41 4.26
CA GLY A 589 -8.74 11.34 4.46
C GLY A 589 -9.60 11.07 3.22
N VAL A 590 -9.92 12.07 2.41
CA VAL A 590 -10.66 11.88 1.14
C VAL A 590 -9.75 11.24 0.10
N LEU A 591 -8.55 11.79 -0.12
CA LEU A 591 -7.59 11.25 -1.09
C LEU A 591 -7.23 9.80 -0.78
N ALA A 592 -6.99 9.46 0.49
CA ALA A 592 -6.70 8.09 0.90
C ALA A 592 -7.88 7.14 0.63
N ALA A 593 -9.12 7.57 0.89
CA ALA A 593 -10.30 6.75 0.61
C ALA A 593 -10.45 6.46 -0.89
N PHE A 594 -10.25 7.46 -1.75
CA PHE A 594 -10.27 7.28 -3.21
C PHE A 594 -9.12 6.39 -3.69
N PHE A 595 -7.91 6.56 -3.16
CA PHE A 595 -6.78 5.71 -3.51
C PHE A 595 -7.03 4.24 -3.16
N VAL A 596 -7.50 3.95 -1.94
CA VAL A 596 -7.85 2.59 -1.51
C VAL A 596 -9.02 2.04 -2.35
N SER A 597 -10.02 2.86 -2.70
CA SER A 597 -11.07 2.47 -3.64
C SER A 597 -10.50 2.06 -5.00
N GLY A 598 -9.50 2.80 -5.50
CA GLY A 598 -8.79 2.50 -6.73
C GLY A 598 -8.13 1.12 -6.72
N ILE A 599 -7.37 0.81 -5.67
CA ILE A 599 -6.75 -0.51 -5.47
C ILE A 599 -7.80 -1.62 -5.44
N MET A 600 -8.92 -1.40 -4.75
CA MET A 600 -9.98 -2.40 -4.70
C MET A 600 -10.66 -2.60 -6.06
N HIS A 601 -10.79 -1.56 -6.88
CA HIS A 601 -11.30 -1.71 -8.24
C HIS A 601 -10.31 -2.39 -9.19
N GLU A 602 -8.99 -2.26 -8.98
CA GLU A 602 -8.01 -3.12 -9.65
C GLU A 602 -8.25 -4.59 -9.32
N ALA A 603 -8.49 -4.91 -8.05
CA ALA A 603 -8.86 -6.27 -7.63
C ALA A 603 -10.19 -6.73 -8.27
N MET A 604 -11.18 -5.84 -8.40
CA MET A 604 -12.45 -6.18 -9.07
C MET A 604 -12.25 -6.46 -10.56
N ILE A 605 -11.42 -5.66 -11.24
CA ILE A 605 -11.07 -5.89 -12.65
C ILE A 605 -10.26 -7.19 -12.78
N TYR A 606 -9.39 -7.51 -11.83
CA TYR A 606 -8.72 -8.81 -11.78
C TYR A 606 -9.74 -9.96 -11.64
N TYR A 607 -10.74 -9.85 -10.77
CA TYR A 607 -11.79 -10.86 -10.69
C TYR A 607 -12.61 -10.96 -11.99
N ALA A 608 -12.86 -9.86 -12.69
CA ALA A 608 -13.57 -9.92 -13.97
C ALA A 608 -12.70 -10.58 -15.07
N THR A 609 -11.45 -10.15 -15.21
CA THR A 609 -10.60 -10.43 -16.39
C THR A 609 -9.58 -11.55 -16.20
N LEU A 610 -9.24 -11.88 -14.95
CA LEU A 610 -8.10 -12.72 -14.56
C LEU A 610 -6.74 -12.24 -15.12
N ARG A 611 -6.64 -10.95 -15.45
CA ARG A 611 -5.41 -10.31 -15.93
C ARG A 611 -4.80 -9.42 -14.85
N PRO A 612 -3.46 -9.32 -14.79
CA PRO A 612 -2.80 -8.51 -13.78
C PRO A 612 -3.26 -7.04 -13.84
N PRO A 613 -3.31 -6.36 -12.69
CA PRO A 613 -3.79 -4.98 -12.60
C PRO A 613 -2.89 -4.04 -13.42
N THR A 614 -3.51 -3.07 -14.10
CA THR A 614 -2.80 -2.12 -14.98
C THR A 614 -2.54 -0.78 -14.30
N GLY A 615 -3.25 -0.49 -13.19
CA GLY A 615 -3.21 0.80 -12.49
C GLY A 615 -4.19 1.83 -13.07
N GLU A 616 -4.89 1.51 -14.18
CA GLU A 616 -5.84 2.42 -14.82
C GLU A 616 -7.05 2.73 -13.92
N ALA A 617 -7.59 1.75 -13.19
CA ALA A 617 -8.67 1.99 -12.23
C ALA A 617 -8.18 2.76 -11.00
N THR A 618 -6.95 2.51 -10.54
CA THR A 618 -6.35 3.32 -9.47
C THR A 618 -6.19 4.78 -9.89
N ALA A 619 -5.76 5.03 -11.13
CA ALA A 619 -5.66 6.37 -11.69
C ALA A 619 -7.03 7.06 -11.79
N PHE A 620 -8.08 6.34 -12.21
CA PHE A 620 -9.46 6.86 -12.26
C PHE A 620 -9.91 7.38 -10.89
N PHE A 621 -9.79 6.56 -9.85
CA PHE A 621 -10.23 6.97 -8.51
C PHE A 621 -9.32 8.05 -7.91
N ALA A 622 -8.01 8.01 -8.14
CA ALA A 622 -7.09 9.07 -7.68
C ALA A 622 -7.44 10.42 -8.31
N LEU A 623 -7.71 10.46 -9.63
CA LEU A 623 -8.17 11.66 -10.33
C LEU A 623 -9.49 12.17 -9.75
N HIS A 624 -10.47 11.28 -9.56
CA HIS A 624 -11.77 11.64 -9.00
C HIS A 624 -11.66 12.17 -7.56
N GLY A 625 -10.75 11.61 -6.75
CA GLY A 625 -10.46 12.09 -5.40
C GLY A 625 -9.84 13.49 -5.40
N ALA A 626 -8.87 13.74 -6.29
CA ALA A 626 -8.26 15.06 -6.46
C ALA A 626 -9.29 16.11 -6.91
N CYS A 627 -10.13 15.78 -7.90
CA CYS A 627 -11.20 16.65 -8.36
C CYS A 627 -12.26 16.90 -7.28
N ALA A 628 -12.66 15.88 -6.51
CA ALA A 628 -13.61 16.05 -5.40
C ALA A 628 -13.05 16.94 -4.27
N VAL A 629 -11.73 16.88 -4.02
CA VAL A 629 -11.04 17.80 -3.11
C VAL A 629 -11.02 19.22 -3.67
N ALA A 630 -10.68 19.38 -4.95
CA ALA A 630 -10.68 20.67 -5.63
C ALA A 630 -12.08 21.31 -5.61
N GLU A 631 -13.14 20.56 -5.95
CA GLU A 631 -14.53 21.01 -5.82
C GLU A 631 -14.84 21.50 -4.40
N GLY A 632 -14.37 20.76 -3.39
CA GLY A 632 -14.58 21.13 -1.99
C GLY A 632 -13.84 22.39 -1.56
N TRP A 633 -12.65 22.61 -2.11
CA TRP A 633 -11.86 23.82 -1.89
C TRP A 633 -12.50 25.03 -2.58
N CYS A 634 -12.89 24.90 -3.85
CA CYS A 634 -13.58 25.95 -4.60
C CYS A 634 -14.91 26.34 -3.94
N ALA A 635 -15.68 25.35 -3.46
CA ALA A 635 -16.94 25.59 -2.77
C ALA A 635 -16.79 26.30 -1.42
N ALA A 636 -15.60 26.26 -0.80
CA ALA A 636 -15.30 26.92 0.46
C ALA A 636 -14.77 28.36 0.30
N HIS A 637 -14.28 28.73 -0.89
CA HIS A 637 -13.81 30.08 -1.18
C HIS A 637 -14.99 30.96 -1.63
N LYS A 638 -15.24 32.06 -0.90
CA LYS A 638 -16.27 33.05 -1.28
C LYS A 638 -15.85 33.70 -2.61
N GLY A 639 -16.67 33.56 -3.66
CA GLY A 639 -16.45 34.20 -4.96
C GLY A 639 -16.61 33.29 -6.18
N TRP A 640 -16.68 31.97 -6.02
CA TRP A 640 -16.88 31.07 -7.17
C TRP A 640 -18.37 30.95 -7.54
N PRO A 641 -18.81 31.40 -8.72
CA PRO A 641 -20.19 31.24 -9.14
C PRO A 641 -20.49 29.75 -9.34
N ARG A 642 -21.57 29.26 -8.71
CA ARG A 642 -22.03 27.88 -8.93
C ARG A 642 -22.84 27.85 -10.24
N PRO A 643 -22.49 27.01 -11.21
CA PRO A 643 -23.29 26.88 -12.41
C PRO A 643 -24.71 26.40 -12.07
N PRO A 644 -25.72 26.71 -12.91
CA PRO A 644 -27.06 26.17 -12.76
C PRO A 644 -27.02 24.65 -12.61
N ARG A 645 -27.92 24.09 -11.79
CA ARG A 645 -27.90 22.67 -11.42
C ARG A 645 -27.87 21.74 -12.64
N ALA A 646 -28.64 22.06 -13.69
CA ALA A 646 -28.67 21.27 -14.92
C ALA A 646 -27.28 21.22 -15.59
N VAL A 647 -26.62 22.37 -15.72
CA VAL A 647 -25.26 22.47 -16.29
C VAL A 647 -24.26 21.71 -15.42
N ALA A 648 -24.33 21.88 -14.10
CA ALA A 648 -23.48 21.17 -13.15
C ALA A 648 -23.65 19.64 -13.24
N THR A 649 -24.89 19.17 -13.38
CA THR A 649 -25.20 17.74 -13.58
C THR A 649 -24.65 17.22 -14.90
N THR A 650 -24.89 17.92 -16.01
CA THR A 650 -24.35 17.52 -17.32
C THR A 650 -22.82 17.46 -17.30
N LEU A 651 -22.14 18.46 -16.74
CA LEU A 651 -20.68 18.47 -16.62
C LEU A 651 -20.16 17.33 -15.74
N THR A 652 -20.82 17.07 -14.61
CA THR A 652 -20.44 15.98 -13.70
C THR A 652 -20.57 14.63 -14.39
N LEU A 653 -21.68 14.37 -15.08
CA LEU A 653 -21.89 13.11 -15.80
C LEU A 653 -20.94 12.97 -16.98
N ALA A 654 -20.75 14.03 -17.77
CA ALA A 654 -19.80 14.03 -18.88
C ALA A 654 -18.39 13.71 -18.40
N PHE A 655 -17.96 14.30 -17.27
CA PHE A 655 -16.67 14.01 -16.66
C PHE A 655 -16.56 12.53 -16.25
N ILE A 656 -17.54 12.01 -15.49
CA ILE A 656 -17.53 10.61 -15.01
C ILE A 656 -17.51 9.62 -16.18
N LEU A 657 -18.31 9.88 -17.22
CA LEU A 657 -18.37 9.04 -18.40
C LEU A 657 -17.07 9.10 -19.20
N ALA A 658 -16.53 10.31 -19.43
CA ALA A 658 -15.28 10.48 -20.17
C ALA A 658 -14.10 9.78 -19.48
N THR A 659 -13.96 9.96 -18.16
CA THR A 659 -12.90 9.29 -17.39
C THR A 659 -13.15 7.78 -17.27
N GLY A 660 -14.41 7.34 -17.18
CA GLY A 660 -14.77 5.91 -17.16
C GLY A 660 -14.44 5.22 -18.49
N PHE A 661 -14.77 5.85 -19.61
CA PHE A 661 -14.46 5.39 -20.96
C PHE A 661 -12.95 5.32 -21.20
N TRP A 662 -12.19 6.19 -20.56
CA TRP A 662 -10.74 6.24 -20.67
C TRP A 662 -10.03 5.22 -19.77
N LEU A 663 -10.46 5.05 -18.52
CA LEU A 663 -9.65 4.36 -17.50
C LEU A 663 -10.29 3.09 -16.93
N ILE A 664 -11.61 2.90 -17.04
CA ILE A 664 -12.31 1.73 -16.47
C ILE A 664 -12.68 0.73 -17.56
N VAL A 665 -13.21 1.19 -18.70
CA VAL A 665 -13.69 0.30 -19.76
C VAL A 665 -12.56 -0.40 -20.54
N PRO A 666 -11.44 0.27 -20.91
CA PRO A 666 -10.42 -0.37 -21.74
C PRO A 666 -9.76 -1.64 -21.15
N PRO A 667 -9.46 -1.74 -19.83
CA PRO A 667 -9.00 -2.99 -19.24
C PRO A 667 -9.92 -4.19 -19.51
N ILE A 668 -11.23 -3.98 -19.57
CA ILE A 668 -12.22 -5.05 -19.74
C ILE A 668 -12.36 -5.44 -21.22
N THR A 669 -12.33 -4.46 -22.13
CA THR A 669 -12.49 -4.70 -23.57
C THR A 669 -11.21 -5.22 -24.21
N ARG A 670 -10.02 -4.79 -23.78
CA ARG A 670 -8.74 -5.28 -24.32
C ARG A 670 -8.51 -6.76 -24.06
N THR A 671 -9.15 -7.32 -23.04
CA THR A 671 -9.02 -8.73 -22.65
C THR A 671 -10.10 -9.63 -23.25
N GLY A 672 -11.05 -9.04 -24.00
CA GLY A 672 -12.23 -9.75 -24.52
C GLY A 672 -13.23 -10.16 -23.42
N SER A 673 -13.10 -9.61 -22.21
CA SER A 673 -13.97 -9.96 -21.09
C SER A 673 -15.37 -9.37 -21.24
N ASP A 674 -15.51 -8.31 -22.03
CA ASP A 674 -16.81 -7.76 -22.45
C ASP A 674 -17.64 -8.78 -23.24
N MET A 675 -17.01 -9.57 -24.11
CA MET A 675 -17.70 -10.64 -24.84
C MET A 675 -18.24 -11.73 -23.91
N VAL A 676 -17.49 -12.08 -22.86
CA VAL A 676 -17.93 -13.05 -21.84
C VAL A 676 -19.09 -12.48 -21.02
N VAL A 677 -19.03 -11.21 -20.63
CA VAL A 677 -20.13 -10.52 -19.93
C VAL A 677 -21.40 -10.53 -20.76
N ILE A 678 -21.30 -10.22 -22.06
CA ILE A 678 -22.44 -10.23 -22.98
C ILE A 678 -23.03 -11.64 -23.07
N ALA A 679 -22.20 -12.66 -23.32
CA ALA A 679 -22.67 -14.05 -23.47
C ALA A 679 -23.35 -14.59 -22.19
N GLU A 680 -22.76 -14.36 -21.01
CA GLU A 680 -23.37 -14.76 -19.74
C GLU A 680 -24.69 -14.00 -19.49
N SER A 681 -24.76 -12.72 -19.87
CA SER A 681 -25.99 -11.92 -19.73
C SER A 681 -27.10 -12.40 -20.67
N GLU A 682 -26.77 -12.77 -21.90
CA GLU A 682 -27.71 -13.38 -22.85
C GLU A 682 -28.28 -14.69 -22.30
N ALA A 683 -27.42 -15.53 -21.71
CA ALA A 683 -27.85 -16.79 -21.09
C ALA A 683 -28.80 -16.54 -19.90
N ILE A 684 -28.52 -15.55 -19.05
CA ILE A 684 -29.40 -15.18 -17.93
C ILE A 684 -30.76 -14.69 -18.46
N VAL A 685 -30.77 -13.81 -19.46
CA VAL A 685 -32.02 -13.29 -20.06
C VAL A 685 -32.84 -14.40 -20.71
N ALA A 686 -32.20 -15.35 -21.40
CA ALA A 686 -32.86 -16.52 -21.98
C ALA A 686 -33.48 -17.40 -20.89
N PHE A 687 -32.71 -17.74 -19.85
CA PHE A 687 -33.19 -18.54 -18.72
C PHE A 687 -34.43 -17.92 -18.05
N VAL A 688 -34.42 -16.60 -17.80
CA VAL A 688 -35.57 -15.91 -17.19
C VAL A 688 -36.78 -15.93 -18.11
N ARG A 689 -36.58 -15.80 -19.43
CA ARG A 689 -37.66 -15.86 -20.42
C ARG A 689 -38.30 -17.25 -20.48
N ASP A 690 -37.47 -18.30 -20.46
CA ASP A 690 -37.92 -19.69 -20.52
C ASP A 690 -38.63 -20.11 -19.22
N ALA A 691 -38.12 -19.68 -18.06
CA ALA A 691 -38.80 -19.88 -16.78
C ALA A 691 -40.16 -19.14 -16.74
N GLY A 692 -40.22 -17.93 -17.31
CA GLY A 692 -41.47 -17.16 -17.41
C GLY A 692 -42.48 -17.79 -18.36
N SER A 693 -42.05 -18.31 -19.51
CA SER A 693 -42.93 -19.00 -20.46
C SER A 693 -43.46 -20.31 -19.89
N TRP A 694 -42.62 -21.08 -19.18
CA TRP A 694 -43.01 -22.27 -18.43
C TRP A 694 -44.04 -21.94 -17.34
N ALA A 695 -43.77 -20.95 -16.48
CA ALA A 695 -44.71 -20.53 -15.44
C ALA A 695 -46.06 -20.07 -16.02
N ALA A 696 -46.05 -19.32 -17.12
CA ALA A 696 -47.27 -18.90 -17.82
C ALA A 696 -48.01 -20.06 -18.50
N ALA A 697 -47.29 -21.11 -18.95
CA ALA A 697 -47.89 -22.33 -19.49
C ALA A 697 -48.54 -23.17 -18.37
N THR A 698 -47.87 -23.33 -17.23
CA THR A 698 -48.39 -24.05 -16.05
C THR A 698 -49.61 -23.35 -15.43
N VAL A 699 -49.59 -22.02 -15.34
CA VAL A 699 -50.75 -21.24 -14.89
C VAL A 699 -51.90 -21.33 -15.89
N ARG A 700 -51.62 -21.32 -17.20
CA ARG A 700 -52.67 -21.54 -18.21
C ARG A 700 -53.26 -22.93 -18.13
N SER A 701 -52.47 -24.00 -18.00
CA SER A 701 -53.02 -25.36 -17.89
C SER A 701 -53.84 -25.55 -16.60
N ALA A 702 -53.41 -24.93 -15.49
CA ALA A 702 -54.17 -24.93 -14.23
C ALA A 702 -55.50 -24.14 -14.33
N LEU A 703 -55.57 -23.09 -15.15
CA LEU A 703 -56.78 -22.30 -15.35
C LEU A 703 -57.72 -22.87 -16.42
N THR A 704 -57.22 -23.63 -17.40
CA THR A 704 -58.02 -24.18 -18.51
C THR A 704 -58.44 -25.64 -18.32
N GLY A 705 -58.01 -26.31 -17.24
CA GLY A 705 -58.50 -27.64 -16.86
C GLY A 705 -58.25 -28.76 -17.89
N ARG A 706 -57.30 -28.59 -18.81
CA ARG A 706 -56.88 -29.63 -19.75
C ARG A 706 -55.50 -30.12 -19.36
N SER A 707 -55.46 -31.32 -18.80
CA SER A 707 -54.26 -32.14 -18.61
C SER A 707 -53.71 -32.59 -19.95
#